data_AF-A0A0R2XHM6-F1
#
_entry.id   AF-A0A0R2XHM6-F1
#
_cell.length_a   1.000
_cell.length_b   1.000
_cell.length_c   1.000
_cell.angle_alpha   90.00
_cell.angle_beta   90.00
_cell.angle_gamma   90.00
#
_symmetry.space_group_name_H-M   'P 1'
#
loop_
_entity.id
_entity.type
_entity.pdbx_description
1 polymer ?
#
loop_
_entity_poly.entity_id
_entity_poly.type
_entity_poly.pdbx_seq_one_letter_code
_entity_poly.pdbx_strand_id
1 'polypeptide(L)'
;MGITLNDLPIFFRGTHEGCSFPLTGYPPMEVEGWRRIFKILKQWGLNHMRFHSYCPPEACFTAADEEGIYLQPELPLWTGKLDAPGDDNRVKWVRSEASRLLEAYRNHPSMVLFCLGNELQGNYRFLQGLLADLKKTDPSRLYTMTSNRLWILDAPAKLGEPNLPPLIDDFLVERAFWNKKEKDGLRGQTFLAESPNTSADLSKTLQRSPLPLLTHEIGQWNAFPNLAEIPKYTGVLRPINLEAIRNDLKKNGLLSQATDFTRASGKFCVELYKQELELALRSTPLAGYQLLDLHDYPGQGTAHVGLLDSFWDPKGFAEPAPFREACSPIVPLLRLPKRVYTSDETLSAKLEFVNFLEKPIPNVSPQWEIKASDGKLIGEGRLGPINLPLGAAIPSGTLTASLSSVTQPTEATIRVSAPETCALNSWKIWIVPAQPKVDCPNVHVTSSLNEAQSSLAKGGTVLFLPTQGSISQRQDTSFLPAFWSPVYFTNQAGTMGLLIQNKHPALADFPTEEYCNWQWWSLLTPCAGSVVLDQVKRIQPIVQTIDAFSRNQKLGLIFEVKVGQGRLLVCSANLTGDADPMRRQMRASLIHYLSGPTPSNLTKLSPTELSALFREDQTPSANSSKWSKDLEPVPVKK
;
A
#
# COMPACT_ATOMS: atom_id res chain seq x y z
N MET A 1 -0.86 -23.72 15.30
CA MET A 1 -0.06 -24.62 14.44
C MET A 1 -0.04 -24.02 13.03
N GLY A 2 1.03 -24.19 12.26
CA GLY A 2 1.12 -23.73 10.87
C GLY A 2 0.71 -24.81 9.87
N ILE A 3 0.63 -24.45 8.59
CA ILE A 3 0.40 -25.42 7.49
C ILE A 3 1.75 -26.05 7.12
N THR A 4 1.73 -27.33 6.76
CA THR A 4 2.91 -28.06 6.28
C THR A 4 2.68 -28.69 4.91
N LEU A 5 3.77 -28.87 4.17
CA LEU A 5 3.83 -29.65 2.94
C LEU A 5 4.97 -30.65 3.09
N ASN A 6 4.68 -31.96 2.98
CA ASN A 6 5.65 -33.02 3.23
C ASN A 6 6.39 -32.83 4.58
N ASP A 7 5.63 -32.55 5.65
CA ASP A 7 6.11 -32.28 7.01
C ASP A 7 6.97 -31.00 7.18
N LEU A 8 7.14 -30.19 6.12
CA LEU A 8 7.89 -28.93 6.17
C LEU A 8 6.94 -27.74 6.30
N PRO A 9 7.23 -26.74 7.16
CA PRO A 9 6.41 -25.54 7.27
C PRO A 9 6.43 -24.76 5.95
N ILE A 10 5.24 -24.34 5.50
CA ILE A 10 5.07 -23.52 4.32
C ILE A 10 4.49 -22.17 4.69
N PHE A 11 4.91 -21.14 3.95
CA PHE A 11 4.30 -19.82 3.97
C PHE A 11 3.76 -19.49 2.58
N PHE A 12 2.45 -19.29 2.47
CA PHE A 12 1.79 -18.95 1.22
C PHE A 12 2.05 -17.47 0.89
N ARG A 13 2.82 -17.23 -0.17
CA ARG A 13 3.06 -15.92 -0.77
C ARG A 13 2.17 -15.82 -2.00
N GLY A 14 0.94 -15.37 -1.77
CA GLY A 14 -0.14 -15.48 -2.73
C GLY A 14 -0.49 -14.21 -3.46
N THR A 15 -0.98 -14.33 -4.68
CA THR A 15 -1.78 -13.28 -5.35
C THR A 15 -3.16 -13.81 -5.71
N HIS A 16 -3.97 -12.94 -6.28
CA HIS A 16 -5.33 -13.16 -6.72
C HIS A 16 -5.41 -13.21 -8.26
N GLU A 17 -6.41 -13.91 -8.80
CA GLU A 17 -6.86 -13.77 -10.17
C GLU A 17 -8.40 -13.79 -10.19
N GLY A 18 -9.01 -12.81 -10.88
CA GLY A 18 -10.44 -12.53 -10.87
C GLY A 18 -11.15 -12.80 -12.21
N CYS A 19 -10.60 -13.69 -13.03
CA CYS A 19 -11.00 -13.99 -14.40
C CYS A 19 -10.97 -12.76 -15.32
N SER A 20 -9.95 -11.91 -15.19
CA SER A 20 -9.82 -10.67 -15.94
C SER A 20 -8.85 -10.81 -17.11
N PHE A 21 -9.37 -11.25 -18.27
CA PHE A 21 -8.59 -11.44 -19.51
C PHE A 21 -9.10 -10.53 -20.64
N PRO A 22 -8.55 -9.32 -20.81
CA PRO A 22 -9.14 -8.31 -21.69
C PRO A 22 -9.23 -8.69 -23.18
N LEU A 23 -8.34 -9.56 -23.66
CA LEU A 23 -8.32 -9.95 -25.07
C LEU A 23 -9.43 -10.95 -25.42
N THR A 24 -9.67 -11.91 -24.55
CA THR A 24 -10.50 -13.09 -24.81
C THR A 24 -11.83 -13.06 -24.09
N GLY A 25 -11.92 -12.39 -22.93
CA GLY A 25 -13.08 -12.43 -22.04
C GLY A 25 -13.22 -13.74 -21.26
N TYR A 26 -12.25 -14.65 -21.37
CA TYR A 26 -12.17 -15.94 -20.69
C TYR A 26 -10.69 -16.29 -20.42
N PRO A 27 -10.37 -17.13 -19.41
CA PRO A 27 -8.99 -17.47 -19.08
C PRO A 27 -8.28 -18.25 -20.19
N PRO A 28 -6.93 -18.31 -20.22
CA PRO A 28 -6.23 -19.16 -21.15
C PRO A 28 -6.73 -20.61 -21.07
N MET A 29 -7.11 -21.17 -22.21
CA MET A 29 -7.56 -22.57 -22.30
C MET A 29 -6.40 -23.54 -22.56
N GLU A 30 -5.21 -23.01 -22.80
CA GLU A 30 -3.97 -23.75 -23.10
C GLU A 30 -2.92 -23.53 -22.00
N VAL A 31 -2.11 -24.56 -21.76
CA VAL A 31 -1.09 -24.60 -20.67
C VAL A 31 -0.12 -23.42 -20.76
N GLU A 32 0.32 -23.04 -21.97
CA GLU A 32 1.31 -21.97 -22.18
C GLU A 32 0.86 -20.60 -21.64
N GLY A 33 -0.43 -20.29 -21.75
CA GLY A 33 -0.95 -19.01 -21.26
C GLY A 33 -0.81 -18.89 -19.74
N TRP A 34 -1.10 -19.97 -19.02
CA TRP A 34 -0.92 -20.05 -17.58
C TRP A 34 0.55 -20.17 -17.18
N ARG A 35 1.35 -20.94 -17.94
CA ARG A 35 2.79 -21.06 -17.69
C ARG A 35 3.49 -19.71 -17.75
N ARG A 36 3.11 -18.82 -18.68
CA ARG A 36 3.60 -17.42 -18.70
C ARG A 36 3.31 -16.72 -17.38
N ILE A 37 2.06 -16.76 -16.91
CA ILE A 37 1.64 -16.09 -15.67
C ILE A 37 2.39 -16.66 -14.47
N PHE A 38 2.48 -17.99 -14.32
CA PHE A 38 3.18 -18.61 -13.19
C PHE A 38 4.69 -18.36 -13.18
N LYS A 39 5.34 -18.27 -14.35
CA LYS A 39 6.73 -17.81 -14.42
C LYS A 39 6.89 -16.37 -13.93
N ILE A 40 5.94 -15.49 -14.24
CA ILE A 40 5.92 -14.13 -13.67
C ILE A 40 5.78 -14.21 -12.14
N LEU A 41 4.82 -14.97 -11.60
CA LEU A 41 4.68 -15.13 -10.14
C LEU A 41 6.01 -15.55 -9.47
N LYS A 42 6.71 -16.54 -10.03
CA LYS A 42 8.01 -17.01 -9.51
C LYS A 42 9.10 -15.95 -9.59
N GLN A 43 9.14 -15.17 -10.66
CA GLN A 43 10.08 -14.03 -10.78
C GLN A 43 9.85 -13.01 -9.67
N TRP A 44 8.60 -12.79 -9.26
CA TRP A 44 8.21 -11.92 -8.13
C TRP A 44 8.23 -12.64 -6.76
N GLY A 45 8.67 -13.91 -6.71
CA GLY A 45 8.84 -14.68 -5.48
C GLY A 45 7.57 -15.24 -4.84
N LEU A 46 6.43 -15.12 -5.53
CA LEU A 46 5.16 -15.74 -5.13
C LEU A 46 5.18 -17.25 -5.41
N ASN A 47 4.39 -17.99 -4.64
CA ASN A 47 4.22 -19.45 -4.78
C ASN A 47 2.76 -19.89 -4.77
N HIS A 48 1.81 -18.96 -4.65
CA HIS A 48 0.40 -19.26 -4.47
C HIS A 48 -0.48 -18.38 -5.35
N MET A 49 -1.56 -18.93 -5.91
CA MET A 49 -2.61 -18.17 -6.60
C MET A 49 -3.98 -18.60 -6.10
N ARG A 50 -4.78 -17.60 -5.71
CA ARG A 50 -6.20 -17.76 -5.38
C ARG A 50 -7.05 -17.31 -6.57
N PHE A 51 -8.05 -18.11 -6.92
CA PHE A 51 -9.05 -17.75 -7.93
C PHE A 51 -10.30 -17.23 -7.25
N HIS A 52 -10.64 -15.97 -7.48
CA HIS A 52 -11.76 -15.32 -6.81
C HIS A 52 -13.07 -15.74 -7.42
N SER A 53 -13.83 -16.52 -6.65
CA SER A 53 -15.17 -16.96 -7.00
C SER A 53 -15.25 -17.63 -8.37
N TYR A 54 -14.25 -18.44 -8.73
CA TYR A 54 -14.29 -19.30 -9.90
C TYR A 54 -13.23 -20.42 -9.84
N CYS A 55 -13.39 -21.43 -10.69
CA CYS A 55 -12.40 -22.49 -10.92
C CYS A 55 -11.80 -22.34 -12.31
N PRO A 56 -10.45 -22.30 -12.46
CA PRO A 56 -9.80 -22.18 -13.75
C PRO A 56 -9.89 -23.50 -14.56
N PRO A 57 -9.57 -23.49 -15.88
CA PRO A 57 -9.55 -24.70 -16.70
C PRO A 57 -8.39 -25.65 -16.31
N GLU A 58 -8.45 -26.92 -16.72
CA GLU A 58 -7.40 -27.94 -16.51
C GLU A 58 -5.99 -27.48 -16.91
N ALA A 59 -5.90 -26.68 -17.98
CA ALA A 59 -4.66 -26.07 -18.45
C ALA A 59 -3.93 -25.26 -17.36
N CYS A 60 -4.69 -24.61 -16.46
CA CYS A 60 -4.15 -23.89 -15.31
C CYS A 60 -3.54 -24.84 -14.29
N PHE A 61 -4.25 -25.91 -13.94
CA PHE A 61 -3.75 -26.90 -12.99
C PHE A 61 -2.49 -27.60 -13.51
N THR A 62 -2.50 -27.98 -14.79
CA THR A 62 -1.33 -28.58 -15.47
C THR A 62 -0.13 -27.64 -15.44
N ALA A 63 -0.31 -26.36 -15.78
CA ALA A 63 0.78 -25.38 -15.72
C ALA A 63 1.29 -25.16 -14.28
N ALA A 64 0.39 -25.19 -13.29
CA ALA A 64 0.75 -25.01 -11.88
C ALA A 64 1.53 -26.21 -11.33
N ASP A 65 1.17 -27.44 -11.74
CA ASP A 65 1.90 -28.66 -11.40
C ASP A 65 3.33 -28.61 -11.94
N GLU A 66 3.50 -28.20 -13.20
CA GLU A 66 4.82 -28.09 -13.85
C GLU A 66 5.69 -26.98 -13.23
N GLU A 67 5.10 -25.83 -12.90
CA GLU A 67 5.84 -24.68 -12.39
C GLU A 67 6.01 -24.68 -10.87
N GLY A 68 5.27 -25.51 -10.15
CA GLY A 68 5.28 -25.58 -8.68
C GLY A 68 4.55 -24.40 -8.03
N ILE A 69 3.32 -24.12 -8.45
CA ILE A 69 2.44 -23.10 -7.86
C ILE A 69 1.30 -23.78 -7.11
N TYR A 70 1.05 -23.32 -5.88
CA TYR A 70 -0.10 -23.74 -5.09
C TYR A 70 -1.36 -23.00 -5.52
N LEU A 71 -2.47 -23.72 -5.64
CA LEU A 71 -3.74 -23.17 -6.10
C LEU A 71 -4.81 -23.24 -4.99
N GLN A 72 -5.61 -22.18 -4.93
CA GLN A 72 -6.90 -22.16 -4.23
C GLN A 72 -8.01 -21.81 -5.23
N PRO A 73 -8.59 -22.80 -5.92
CA PRO A 73 -9.82 -22.59 -6.68
C PRO A 73 -11.03 -22.36 -5.75
N GLU A 74 -12.01 -21.64 -6.25
CA GLU A 74 -13.27 -21.35 -5.56
C GLU A 74 -14.48 -21.83 -6.37
N LEU A 75 -15.57 -22.16 -5.68
CA LEU A 75 -16.87 -22.25 -6.38
C LEU A 75 -17.26 -20.84 -6.87
N PRO A 76 -18.12 -20.72 -7.89
CA PRO A 76 -18.56 -19.45 -8.42
C PRO A 76 -19.61 -18.77 -7.53
N LEU A 77 -19.19 -18.49 -6.29
CA LEU A 77 -19.98 -17.90 -5.23
C LEU A 77 -19.24 -16.66 -4.71
N TRP A 78 -19.80 -15.49 -5.00
CA TRP A 78 -19.35 -14.22 -4.45
C TRP A 78 -20.52 -13.50 -3.80
N THR A 79 -20.49 -13.36 -2.47
CA THR A 79 -21.58 -12.76 -1.69
C THR A 79 -22.96 -13.40 -1.92
N GLY A 80 -23.97 -12.97 -1.16
CA GLY A 80 -25.36 -13.44 -1.31
C GLY A 80 -25.78 -14.50 -0.29
N LYS A 81 -27.10 -14.65 -0.11
CA LYS A 81 -27.69 -15.56 0.88
C LYS A 81 -27.94 -16.92 0.23
N LEU A 82 -26.95 -17.82 0.26
CA LEU A 82 -27.15 -19.21 -0.17
C LEU A 82 -28.08 -19.94 0.80
N ASP A 83 -28.90 -20.85 0.29
CA ASP A 83 -29.87 -21.65 1.06
C ASP A 83 -30.96 -20.79 1.72
N ALA A 84 -31.43 -19.76 1.00
CA ALA A 84 -32.64 -19.03 1.36
C ALA A 84 -33.90 -19.85 0.96
N PRO A 85 -35.08 -19.61 1.58
CA PRO A 85 -36.31 -20.27 1.16
C PRO A 85 -36.57 -20.11 -0.36
N GLY A 86 -36.75 -21.23 -1.07
CA GLY A 86 -36.93 -21.27 -2.53
C GLY A 86 -35.65 -21.39 -3.36
N ASP A 87 -34.48 -21.57 -2.74
CA ASP A 87 -33.17 -21.61 -3.40
C ASP A 87 -32.69 -23.03 -3.77
N ASP A 88 -33.58 -24.03 -3.73
CA ASP A 88 -33.25 -25.46 -3.83
C ASP A 88 -32.46 -25.81 -5.10
N ASN A 89 -32.81 -25.20 -6.24
CA ASN A 89 -32.15 -25.45 -7.52
C ASN A 89 -30.70 -24.94 -7.52
N ARG A 90 -30.44 -23.75 -6.95
CA ARG A 90 -29.08 -23.22 -6.84
C ARG A 90 -28.26 -24.05 -5.87
N VAL A 91 -28.83 -24.43 -4.73
CA VAL A 91 -28.19 -25.33 -3.75
C VAL A 91 -27.81 -26.67 -4.39
N LYS A 92 -28.74 -27.31 -5.12
CA LYS A 92 -28.48 -28.56 -5.84
C LYS A 92 -27.37 -28.39 -6.88
N TRP A 93 -27.40 -27.29 -7.63
CA TRP A 93 -26.38 -26.98 -8.62
C TRP A 93 -25.00 -26.79 -7.98
N VAL A 94 -24.89 -26.00 -6.91
CA VAL A 94 -23.63 -25.77 -6.17
C VAL A 94 -23.05 -27.08 -5.64
N ARG A 95 -23.87 -27.96 -5.07
CA ARG A 95 -23.41 -29.29 -4.60
C ARG A 95 -22.88 -30.15 -5.75
N SER A 96 -23.60 -30.15 -6.87
CA SER A 96 -23.20 -30.91 -8.06
C SER A 96 -21.92 -30.34 -8.67
N GLU A 97 -21.79 -29.02 -8.70
CA GLU A 97 -20.61 -28.33 -9.24
C GLU A 97 -19.37 -28.58 -8.39
N ALA A 98 -19.50 -28.51 -7.06
CA ALA A 98 -18.40 -28.84 -6.17
C ALA A 98 -17.93 -30.29 -6.35
N SER A 99 -18.87 -31.23 -6.53
CA SER A 99 -18.54 -32.63 -6.80
C SER A 99 -17.80 -32.80 -8.14
N ARG A 100 -18.27 -32.15 -9.21
CA ARG A 100 -17.63 -32.19 -10.53
C ARG A 100 -16.22 -31.60 -10.51
N LEU A 101 -16.03 -30.46 -9.83
CA LEU A 101 -14.73 -29.82 -9.69
C LEU A 101 -13.74 -30.75 -8.99
N LEU A 102 -14.13 -31.35 -7.87
CA LEU A 102 -13.29 -32.31 -7.17
C LEU A 102 -12.98 -33.52 -8.05
N GLU A 103 -13.98 -34.10 -8.72
CA GLU A 103 -13.77 -35.25 -9.61
C GLU A 103 -12.77 -34.94 -10.72
N ALA A 104 -12.87 -33.75 -11.33
CA ALA A 104 -12.00 -33.32 -12.42
C ALA A 104 -10.57 -33.04 -11.95
N TYR A 105 -10.40 -32.29 -10.86
CA TYR A 105 -9.11 -31.64 -10.57
C TYR A 105 -8.36 -32.17 -9.35
N ARG A 106 -8.97 -33.05 -8.54
CA ARG A 106 -8.36 -33.52 -7.28
C ARG A 106 -7.00 -34.20 -7.41
N ASN A 107 -6.67 -34.72 -8.59
CA ASN A 107 -5.42 -35.43 -8.83
C ASN A 107 -4.24 -34.49 -9.14
N HIS A 108 -4.48 -33.19 -9.29
CA HIS A 108 -3.43 -32.20 -9.51
C HIS A 108 -2.74 -31.85 -8.19
N PRO A 109 -1.42 -32.10 -8.03
CA PRO A 109 -0.68 -31.78 -6.81
C PRO A 109 -0.65 -30.29 -6.47
N SER A 110 -0.88 -29.40 -7.44
CA SER A 110 -1.02 -27.96 -7.22
C SER A 110 -2.28 -27.58 -6.44
N MET A 111 -3.34 -28.39 -6.47
CA MET A 111 -4.61 -28.12 -5.76
C MET A 111 -4.52 -28.46 -4.26
N VAL A 112 -3.83 -27.60 -3.50
CA VAL A 112 -3.57 -27.81 -2.07
C VAL A 112 -4.60 -27.15 -1.15
N LEU A 113 -5.26 -26.08 -1.60
CA LEU A 113 -6.30 -25.36 -0.87
C LEU A 113 -7.62 -25.40 -1.65
N PHE A 114 -8.76 -25.44 -0.96
CA PHE A 114 -10.08 -25.28 -1.57
C PHE A 114 -10.97 -24.36 -0.75
N CYS A 115 -11.76 -23.54 -1.43
CA CYS A 115 -12.69 -22.62 -0.80
C CYS A 115 -14.07 -22.65 -1.45
N LEU A 116 -15.15 -22.53 -0.67
CA LEU A 116 -16.50 -22.48 -1.25
C LEU A 116 -16.80 -21.16 -1.97
N GLY A 117 -16.01 -20.10 -1.77
CA GLY A 117 -16.22 -18.82 -2.43
C GLY A 117 -15.75 -17.60 -1.63
N ASN A 118 -15.97 -16.41 -2.18
CA ASN A 118 -15.56 -15.16 -1.59
C ASN A 118 -16.69 -14.48 -0.80
N GLU A 119 -16.37 -14.01 0.40
CA GLU A 119 -17.24 -13.13 1.19
C GLU A 119 -18.65 -13.68 1.38
N LEU A 120 -18.74 -15.00 1.59
CA LEU A 120 -20.00 -15.71 1.63
C LEU A 120 -20.84 -15.29 2.83
N GLN A 121 -22.16 -15.21 2.59
CA GLN A 121 -23.20 -14.97 3.57
C GLN A 121 -24.28 -16.06 3.44
N GLY A 122 -25.26 -16.09 4.33
CA GLY A 122 -26.38 -17.03 4.28
C GLY A 122 -26.36 -18.05 5.41
N ASN A 123 -26.88 -19.25 5.13
CA ASN A 123 -27.01 -20.29 6.16
C ASN A 123 -25.67 -20.99 6.44
N TYR A 124 -25.01 -20.60 7.53
CA TYR A 124 -23.73 -21.21 7.94
C TYR A 124 -23.82 -22.71 8.20
N ARG A 125 -24.97 -23.25 8.64
CA ARG A 125 -25.12 -24.71 8.81
C ARG A 125 -25.06 -25.43 7.47
N PHE A 126 -25.69 -24.87 6.44
CA PHE A 126 -25.61 -25.38 5.09
C PHE A 126 -24.16 -25.33 4.56
N LEU A 127 -23.49 -24.18 4.67
CA LEU A 127 -22.13 -24.00 4.17
C LEU A 127 -21.13 -24.95 4.85
N GLN A 128 -21.21 -25.09 6.18
CA GLN A 128 -20.38 -26.05 6.90
C GLN A 128 -20.73 -27.50 6.55
N GLY A 129 -22.00 -27.82 6.35
CA GLY A 129 -22.41 -29.16 5.89
C GLY A 129 -21.84 -29.49 4.51
N LEU A 130 -21.92 -28.54 3.56
CA LEU A 130 -21.29 -28.68 2.25
C LEU A 130 -19.77 -28.88 2.37
N LEU A 131 -19.10 -28.07 3.19
CA LEU A 131 -17.66 -28.23 3.43
C LEU A 131 -17.32 -29.62 4.00
N ALA A 132 -18.10 -30.10 4.98
CA ALA A 132 -17.92 -31.41 5.59
C ALA A 132 -18.11 -32.55 4.57
N ASP A 133 -19.12 -32.45 3.71
CA ASP A 133 -19.39 -33.43 2.65
C ASP A 133 -18.21 -33.52 1.66
N LEU A 134 -17.64 -32.37 1.27
CA LEU A 134 -16.47 -32.31 0.38
C LEU A 134 -15.23 -32.90 1.04
N LYS A 135 -14.96 -32.56 2.30
CA LYS A 135 -13.85 -33.14 3.08
C LYS A 135 -13.94 -34.65 3.21
N LYS A 136 -15.15 -35.18 3.40
CA LYS A 136 -15.38 -36.62 3.45
C LYS A 136 -15.12 -37.29 2.10
N THR A 137 -15.50 -36.63 1.01
CA THR A 137 -15.30 -37.12 -0.36
C THR A 137 -13.82 -37.10 -0.74
N ASP A 138 -13.09 -36.10 -0.25
CA ASP A 138 -11.67 -35.96 -0.52
C ASP A 138 -10.91 -35.28 0.63
N PRO A 139 -10.29 -36.08 1.51
CA PRO A 139 -9.58 -35.58 2.68
C PRO A 139 -8.13 -35.15 2.38
N SER A 140 -7.67 -35.19 1.12
CA SER A 140 -6.26 -34.99 0.77
C SER A 140 -5.80 -33.53 0.70
N ARG A 141 -6.71 -32.56 0.89
CA ARG A 141 -6.44 -31.13 0.79
C ARG A 141 -7.02 -30.34 1.96
N LEU A 142 -6.64 -29.07 2.07
CA LEU A 142 -7.12 -28.17 3.11
C LEU A 142 -8.32 -27.36 2.62
N TYR A 143 -9.33 -27.21 3.48
CA TYR A 143 -10.58 -26.56 3.14
C TYR A 143 -10.84 -25.33 4.02
N THR A 144 -11.34 -24.26 3.40
CA THR A 144 -11.93 -23.12 4.10
C THR A 144 -13.34 -22.86 3.57
N MET A 145 -14.26 -22.50 4.44
CA MET A 145 -15.63 -22.21 4.09
C MET A 145 -15.73 -20.98 3.18
N THR A 146 -14.94 -19.94 3.43
CA THR A 146 -14.99 -18.69 2.66
C THR A 146 -13.67 -17.95 2.75
N SER A 147 -13.33 -17.23 1.68
CA SER A 147 -12.34 -16.17 1.71
C SER A 147 -12.97 -14.91 2.27
N ASN A 148 -12.52 -14.45 3.44
CA ASN A 148 -13.05 -13.33 4.22
C ASN A 148 -14.49 -13.50 4.72
N ARG A 149 -14.67 -13.70 6.03
CA ARG A 149 -15.98 -13.67 6.67
C ARG A 149 -16.36 -12.20 6.94
N LEU A 150 -17.26 -11.63 6.15
CA LEU A 150 -17.64 -10.21 6.19
C LEU A 150 -18.07 -9.67 7.58
N TRP A 151 -18.48 -10.53 8.51
CA TRP A 151 -19.06 -10.16 9.82
C TRP A 151 -18.43 -10.92 10.98
N ILE A 152 -17.15 -10.69 11.27
CA ILE A 152 -16.54 -11.19 12.53
C ILE A 152 -16.79 -10.21 13.68
N LEU A 153 -18.03 -9.71 13.88
CA LEU A 153 -18.38 -9.11 15.17
C LEU A 153 -18.25 -10.20 16.24
N ASP A 154 -17.11 -10.20 16.96
CA ASP A 154 -16.71 -11.10 18.06
C ASP A 154 -15.94 -12.39 17.67
N ALA A 155 -14.61 -12.31 17.58
CA ALA A 155 -13.75 -13.48 17.77
C ALA A 155 -13.04 -13.44 19.14
N PRO A 156 -13.04 -14.54 19.91
CA PRO A 156 -14.19 -15.28 20.44
C PRO A 156 -14.22 -15.23 21.99
N ALA A 157 -15.40 -15.44 22.60
CA ALA A 157 -15.50 -16.53 23.58
C ALA A 157 -16.13 -17.80 22.96
N LYS A 158 -16.56 -17.69 21.69
CA LYS A 158 -17.47 -18.59 21.01
C LYS A 158 -17.19 -18.63 19.50
N LEU A 159 -16.13 -19.32 19.11
CA LEU A 159 -16.00 -19.95 17.79
C LEU A 159 -16.94 -21.18 17.80
N GLY A 160 -18.24 -20.86 17.85
CA GLY A 160 -19.27 -21.65 18.51
C GLY A 160 -20.11 -20.74 19.40
N GLU A 161 -20.93 -19.86 18.80
CA GLU A 161 -22.17 -19.43 19.47
C GLU A 161 -22.83 -20.67 20.10
N PRO A 162 -23.59 -20.56 21.19
CA PRO A 162 -24.17 -21.76 21.81
C PRO A 162 -25.09 -22.57 20.85
N ASN A 163 -25.33 -22.08 19.62
CA ASN A 163 -26.12 -22.72 18.56
C ASN A 163 -25.46 -22.74 17.15
N LEU A 164 -24.19 -22.33 16.99
CA LEU A 164 -23.47 -22.49 15.71
C LEU A 164 -22.73 -23.84 15.68
N PRO A 165 -22.74 -24.54 14.53
CA PRO A 165 -22.00 -25.78 14.36
C PRO A 165 -20.48 -25.58 14.52
N PRO A 166 -19.75 -26.62 14.98
CA PRO A 166 -18.30 -26.56 15.22
C PRO A 166 -17.57 -26.20 13.93
N LEU A 167 -16.46 -25.46 14.04
CA LEU A 167 -15.65 -25.06 12.90
C LEU A 167 -15.14 -26.30 12.14
N ILE A 168 -15.50 -26.40 10.85
CA ILE A 168 -15.10 -27.52 9.97
C ILE A 168 -13.87 -27.16 9.12
N ASP A 169 -13.52 -25.87 9.02
CA ASP A 169 -12.35 -25.36 8.33
C ASP A 169 -11.04 -26.01 8.80
N ASP A 170 -10.08 -26.18 7.88
CA ASP A 170 -8.69 -26.55 8.21
C ASP A 170 -7.80 -25.32 8.37
N PHE A 171 -8.17 -24.21 7.73
CA PHE A 171 -7.50 -22.93 7.79
C PHE A 171 -8.51 -21.80 7.57
N LEU A 172 -8.12 -20.57 7.89
CA LEU A 172 -8.97 -19.40 7.69
C LEU A 172 -8.29 -18.38 6.78
N VAL A 173 -9.09 -17.62 6.05
CA VAL A 173 -8.66 -16.53 5.17
C VAL A 173 -9.41 -15.28 5.63
N GLU A 174 -8.74 -14.35 6.32
CA GLU A 174 -9.41 -13.23 6.97
C GLU A 174 -8.67 -11.91 6.83
N ARG A 175 -9.43 -10.81 6.76
CA ARG A 175 -8.88 -9.44 6.71
C ARG A 175 -8.83 -8.76 8.08
N ALA A 176 -9.61 -9.25 9.04
CA ALA A 176 -9.72 -8.68 10.38
C ALA A 176 -10.49 -9.63 11.30
N PHE A 177 -10.31 -9.47 12.60
CA PHE A 177 -11.26 -9.92 13.62
C PHE A 177 -11.93 -8.71 14.25
N TRP A 178 -13.15 -8.85 14.75
CA TRP A 178 -13.73 -7.83 15.61
C TRP A 178 -13.90 -8.34 17.03
N ASN A 179 -13.89 -7.39 17.95
CA ASN A 179 -14.15 -7.58 19.37
C ASN A 179 -15.10 -6.47 19.80
N LYS A 180 -16.39 -6.80 19.98
CA LYS A 180 -17.47 -5.87 20.26
C LYS A 180 -17.61 -4.79 19.18
N LYS A 181 -16.97 -3.63 19.38
CA LYS A 181 -16.99 -2.49 18.44
C LYS A 181 -15.60 -2.16 17.87
N GLU A 182 -14.57 -2.87 18.30
CA GLU A 182 -13.18 -2.65 17.87
C GLU A 182 -12.82 -3.66 16.80
N LYS A 183 -12.10 -3.21 15.77
CA LYS A 183 -11.65 -4.02 14.64
C LYS A 183 -10.14 -4.22 14.73
N ASP A 184 -9.70 -5.45 14.91
CA ASP A 184 -8.31 -5.86 14.83
C ASP A 184 -8.01 -6.28 13.38
N GLY A 185 -7.49 -5.34 12.59
CA GLY A 185 -7.20 -5.57 11.18
C GLY A 185 -5.90 -6.33 10.91
N LEU A 186 -5.87 -7.02 9.78
CA LEU A 186 -4.73 -7.82 9.31
C LEU A 186 -4.18 -7.31 7.97
N ARG A 187 -4.54 -6.07 7.58
CA ARG A 187 -4.15 -5.43 6.32
C ARG A 187 -3.64 -4.02 6.56
N GLY A 188 -2.86 -3.49 5.63
CA GLY A 188 -2.14 -2.22 5.78
C GLY A 188 -3.01 -1.02 6.15
N GLN A 189 -4.28 -1.00 5.77
CA GLN A 189 -5.21 0.08 6.14
C GLN A 189 -5.41 0.23 7.66
N THR A 190 -5.08 -0.78 8.47
CA THR A 190 -5.26 -0.74 9.92
C THR A 190 -4.03 -0.28 10.69
N PHE A 191 -2.82 -0.54 10.18
CA PHE A 191 -1.57 -0.30 10.93
C PHE A 191 -0.62 0.70 10.26
N LEU A 192 -0.75 0.98 8.96
CA LEU A 192 0.06 2.01 8.29
C LEU A 192 -0.39 3.45 8.63
N ALA A 193 -1.44 3.59 9.43
CA ALA A 193 -1.88 4.86 10.01
C ALA A 193 -1.07 5.26 11.26
N GLU A 194 -0.23 4.37 11.79
CA GLU A 194 0.66 4.67 12.91
C GLU A 194 1.97 5.32 12.44
N SER A 195 2.77 5.84 13.39
CA SER A 195 4.07 6.43 13.07
C SER A 195 4.98 5.41 12.34
N PRO A 196 5.70 5.81 11.28
CA PRO A 196 6.43 4.87 10.43
C PRO A 196 7.48 4.06 11.19
N ASN A 197 7.31 2.74 11.18
CA ASN A 197 8.20 1.78 11.82
C ASN A 197 8.17 0.44 11.06
N THR A 198 9.11 -0.46 11.35
CA THR A 198 9.03 -1.86 10.90
C THR A 198 8.93 -2.82 12.07
N SER A 199 8.63 -2.35 13.29
CA SER A 199 8.59 -3.18 14.49
C SER A 199 7.24 -3.85 14.74
N ALA A 200 6.15 -3.34 14.16
CA ALA A 200 4.81 -3.90 14.29
C ALA A 200 4.70 -5.33 13.71
N ASP A 201 3.81 -6.14 14.30
CA ASP A 201 3.40 -7.45 13.81
C ASP A 201 1.94 -7.75 14.20
N LEU A 202 1.41 -8.88 13.71
CA LEU A 202 0.03 -9.29 13.91
C LEU A 202 -0.15 -10.32 15.03
N SER A 203 0.88 -10.61 15.83
CA SER A 203 0.88 -11.74 16.78
C SER A 203 -0.30 -11.66 17.77
N LYS A 204 -0.63 -10.45 18.24
CA LYS A 204 -1.79 -10.21 19.12
C LYS A 204 -3.11 -10.57 18.43
N THR A 205 -3.28 -10.17 17.17
CA THR A 205 -4.48 -10.46 16.39
C THR A 205 -4.58 -11.95 16.06
N LEU A 206 -3.44 -12.60 15.78
CA LEU A 206 -3.37 -14.03 15.45
C LEU A 206 -3.75 -14.96 16.61
N GLN A 207 -3.59 -14.52 17.87
CA GLN A 207 -4.04 -15.28 19.05
C GLN A 207 -5.56 -15.55 19.07
N ARG A 208 -6.34 -14.81 18.26
CA ARG A 208 -7.80 -15.01 18.14
C ARG A 208 -8.18 -16.21 17.27
N SER A 209 -7.24 -16.73 16.47
CA SER A 209 -7.49 -17.86 15.59
C SER A 209 -6.94 -19.16 16.18
N PRO A 210 -7.76 -20.22 16.33
CA PRO A 210 -7.27 -21.55 16.67
C PRO A 210 -6.66 -22.28 15.45
N LEU A 211 -6.92 -21.79 14.23
CA LEU A 211 -6.48 -22.39 12.98
C LEU A 211 -5.37 -21.56 12.30
N PRO A 212 -4.57 -22.18 11.40
CA PRO A 212 -3.69 -21.43 10.51
C PRO A 212 -4.46 -20.36 9.74
N LEU A 213 -3.84 -19.20 9.55
CA LEU A 213 -4.47 -18.01 8.98
C LEU A 213 -3.71 -17.51 7.76
N LEU A 214 -4.41 -17.25 6.66
CA LEU A 214 -3.93 -16.42 5.57
C LEU A 214 -4.60 -15.04 5.68
N THR A 215 -3.81 -13.96 5.61
CA THR A 215 -4.40 -12.62 5.54
C THR A 215 -4.96 -12.36 4.14
N HIS A 216 -6.21 -11.90 4.10
CA HIS A 216 -6.99 -11.74 2.88
C HIS A 216 -6.75 -10.38 2.21
N GLU A 217 -6.40 -10.39 0.93
CA GLU A 217 -6.35 -9.22 0.04
C GLU A 217 -5.54 -8.02 0.58
N ILE A 218 -4.25 -8.21 0.82
CA ILE A 218 -3.32 -7.13 1.20
C ILE A 218 -2.79 -6.37 -0.02
N GLY A 219 -2.17 -5.19 0.16
CA GLY A 219 -1.55 -4.43 -0.94
C GLY A 219 -2.49 -3.54 -1.77
N GLN A 220 -3.71 -3.26 -1.28
CA GLN A 220 -4.78 -2.57 -2.02
C GLN A 220 -4.58 -1.03 -2.16
N TRP A 221 -3.39 -0.61 -2.60
CA TRP A 221 -3.00 0.78 -2.78
C TRP A 221 -3.15 1.20 -4.22
N ASN A 222 -3.98 2.20 -4.49
CA ASN A 222 -4.21 2.62 -5.86
C ASN A 222 -3.01 3.43 -6.40
N ALA A 223 -2.44 2.96 -7.50
CA ALA A 223 -1.52 3.72 -8.32
C ALA A 223 -2.29 4.43 -9.45
N PHE A 224 -1.82 5.59 -9.87
CA PHE A 224 -2.46 6.37 -10.92
C PHE A 224 -2.50 5.57 -12.25
N PRO A 225 -3.66 5.52 -12.95
CA PRO A 225 -3.89 4.65 -14.09
C PRO A 225 -2.83 4.74 -15.20
N ASN A 226 -2.36 3.60 -15.70
CA ASN A 226 -1.37 3.53 -16.77
C ASN A 226 -2.02 3.72 -18.15
N LEU A 227 -1.98 4.94 -18.70
CA LEU A 227 -2.59 5.22 -20.01
C LEU A 227 -1.88 4.52 -21.19
N ALA A 228 -0.64 4.04 -21.01
CA ALA A 228 0.07 3.26 -22.03
C ALA A 228 -0.55 1.86 -22.24
N GLU A 229 -1.47 1.43 -21.37
CA GLU A 229 -2.19 0.17 -21.49
C GLU A 229 -3.31 0.22 -22.55
N ILE A 230 -3.88 1.41 -22.83
CA ILE A 230 -4.98 1.60 -23.81
C ILE A 230 -4.78 0.85 -25.13
N PRO A 231 -3.64 0.98 -25.85
CA PRO A 231 -3.46 0.30 -27.13
C PRO A 231 -3.37 -1.24 -27.04
N LYS A 232 -3.23 -1.83 -25.85
CA LYS A 232 -3.18 -3.29 -25.67
C LYS A 232 -4.55 -3.95 -25.81
N TYR A 233 -5.63 -3.20 -25.61
CA TYR A 233 -7.00 -3.69 -25.70
C TYR A 233 -7.43 -3.84 -27.17
N THR A 234 -6.97 -4.93 -27.78
CA THR A 234 -7.21 -5.26 -29.20
C THR A 234 -8.26 -6.36 -29.39
N GLY A 235 -8.72 -6.97 -28.31
CA GLY A 235 -9.66 -8.09 -28.32
C GLY A 235 -11.10 -7.68 -27.99
N VAL A 236 -11.76 -8.46 -27.14
CA VAL A 236 -13.20 -8.33 -26.87
C VAL A 236 -13.58 -7.16 -25.96
N LEU A 237 -12.66 -6.69 -25.09
CA LEU A 237 -12.91 -5.56 -24.20
C LEU A 237 -12.32 -4.25 -24.74
N ARG A 238 -13.00 -3.13 -24.47
CA ARG A 238 -12.53 -1.76 -24.71
C ARG A 238 -12.32 -1.01 -23.38
N PRO A 239 -11.20 -0.31 -23.16
CA PRO A 239 -10.86 0.31 -21.87
C PRO A 239 -11.46 1.71 -21.75
N ILE A 240 -12.80 1.80 -21.76
CA ILE A 240 -13.53 3.07 -21.77
C ILE A 240 -13.19 3.95 -20.55
N ASN A 241 -12.82 3.34 -19.43
CA ASN A 241 -12.36 4.02 -18.22
C ASN A 241 -11.02 4.74 -18.47
N LEU A 242 -10.01 4.06 -19.01
CA LEU A 242 -8.70 4.67 -19.31
C LEU A 242 -8.83 5.76 -20.38
N GLU A 243 -9.68 5.56 -21.38
CA GLU A 243 -9.99 6.58 -22.38
C GLU A 243 -10.61 7.83 -21.76
N ALA A 244 -11.56 7.66 -20.82
CA ALA A 244 -12.19 8.76 -20.10
C ALA A 244 -11.17 9.52 -19.23
N ILE A 245 -10.33 8.81 -18.47
CA ILE A 245 -9.27 9.40 -17.64
C ILE A 245 -8.31 10.22 -18.51
N ARG A 246 -7.85 9.68 -19.65
CA ARG A 246 -6.99 10.40 -20.61
C ARG A 246 -7.64 11.71 -21.10
N ASN A 247 -8.92 11.64 -21.46
CA ASN A 247 -9.65 12.79 -21.99
C ASN A 247 -9.86 13.86 -20.91
N ASP A 248 -10.13 13.45 -19.67
CA ASP A 248 -10.29 14.36 -18.54
C ASP A 248 -8.96 15.04 -18.16
N LEU A 249 -7.86 14.29 -18.11
CA LEU A 249 -6.52 14.86 -17.96
C LEU A 249 -6.19 15.87 -19.06
N LYS A 250 -6.59 15.61 -20.30
CA LYS A 250 -6.40 16.55 -21.42
C LYS A 250 -7.21 17.84 -21.18
N LYS A 251 -8.48 17.72 -20.78
CA LYS A 251 -9.34 18.86 -20.42
C LYS A 251 -8.75 19.67 -19.26
N ASN A 252 -8.15 18.99 -18.29
CA ASN A 252 -7.58 19.63 -17.11
C ASN A 252 -6.16 20.18 -17.34
N GLY A 253 -5.52 19.88 -18.48
CA GLY A 253 -4.17 20.33 -18.81
C GLY A 253 -3.06 19.55 -18.09
N LEU A 254 -3.37 18.31 -17.68
CA LEU A 254 -2.49 17.43 -16.91
C LEU A 254 -2.03 16.19 -17.67
N LEU A 255 -2.48 16.00 -18.93
CA LEU A 255 -2.14 14.81 -19.71
C LEU A 255 -0.63 14.57 -19.84
N SER A 256 0.18 15.63 -19.93
CA SER A 256 1.64 15.51 -20.00
C SER A 256 2.29 14.98 -18.72
N GLN A 257 1.59 15.02 -17.58
CA GLN A 257 2.06 14.50 -16.29
C GLN A 257 1.60 13.06 -16.03
N ALA A 258 0.77 12.47 -16.90
CA ALA A 258 0.15 11.16 -16.65
C ALA A 258 1.19 10.07 -16.34
N THR A 259 2.27 10.00 -17.12
CA THR A 259 3.35 9.03 -16.89
C THR A 259 4.07 9.27 -15.56
N ASP A 260 4.29 10.53 -15.19
CA ASP A 260 4.90 10.88 -13.90
C ASP A 260 3.97 10.56 -12.73
N PHE A 261 2.65 10.76 -12.86
CA PHE A 261 1.68 10.35 -11.86
C PHE A 261 1.70 8.83 -11.65
N THR A 262 1.64 8.04 -12.73
CA THR A 262 1.72 6.58 -12.65
C THR A 262 3.02 6.13 -11.98
N ARG A 263 4.15 6.72 -12.38
CA ARG A 263 5.46 6.38 -11.82
C ARG A 263 5.58 6.74 -10.35
N ALA A 264 5.23 7.97 -9.96
CA ALA A 264 5.39 8.44 -8.58
C ALA A 264 4.45 7.73 -7.61
N SER A 265 3.16 7.62 -7.96
CA SER A 265 2.20 6.85 -7.14
C SER A 265 2.55 5.36 -7.06
N GLY A 266 2.99 4.76 -8.17
CA GLY A 266 3.42 3.37 -8.22
C GLY A 266 4.67 3.08 -7.36
N LYS A 267 5.69 3.95 -7.42
CA LYS A 267 6.88 3.85 -6.54
C LYS A 267 6.51 3.89 -5.06
N PHE A 268 5.57 4.76 -4.69
CA PHE A 268 5.09 4.80 -3.31
C PHE A 268 4.31 3.54 -2.94
N CYS A 269 3.46 3.02 -3.83
CA CYS A 269 2.76 1.75 -3.60
C CYS A 269 3.76 0.60 -3.35
N VAL A 270 4.88 0.52 -4.08
CA VAL A 270 5.93 -0.50 -3.85
C VAL A 270 6.46 -0.48 -2.40
N GLU A 271 6.68 0.71 -1.83
CA GLU A 271 7.11 0.84 -0.42
C GLU A 271 6.05 0.33 0.56
N LEU A 272 4.77 0.58 0.28
CA LEU A 272 3.66 0.10 1.10
C LEU A 272 3.47 -1.42 0.98
N TYR A 273 3.59 -1.97 -0.22
CA TYR A 273 3.63 -3.42 -0.45
C TYR A 273 4.76 -4.04 0.36
N LYS A 274 5.99 -3.53 0.24
CA LYS A 274 7.15 -4.02 1.01
C LYS A 274 6.86 -4.07 2.51
N GLN A 275 6.32 -2.98 3.07
CA GLN A 275 5.97 -2.90 4.48
C GLN A 275 4.91 -3.93 4.91
N GLU A 276 3.87 -4.16 4.10
CA GLU A 276 2.85 -5.17 4.40
C GLU A 276 3.38 -6.60 4.30
N LEU A 277 4.21 -6.88 3.29
CA LEU A 277 4.81 -8.19 3.09
C LEU A 277 5.76 -8.56 4.24
N GLU A 278 6.63 -7.64 4.66
CA GLU A 278 7.54 -7.84 5.79
C GLU A 278 6.77 -8.05 7.11
N LEU A 279 5.69 -7.29 7.31
CA LEU A 279 4.83 -7.46 8.47
C LEU A 279 4.14 -8.83 8.47
N ALA A 280 3.62 -9.28 7.33
CA ALA A 280 3.02 -10.61 7.19
C ALA A 280 4.05 -11.72 7.46
N LEU A 281 5.24 -11.66 6.84
CA LEU A 281 6.31 -12.64 7.02
C LEU A 281 6.78 -12.74 8.47
N ARG A 282 6.80 -11.61 9.20
CA ARG A 282 7.21 -11.58 10.60
C ARG A 282 6.19 -12.15 11.57
N SER A 283 4.92 -12.08 11.19
CA SER A 283 3.81 -12.37 12.09
C SER A 283 3.64 -13.87 12.26
N THR A 284 3.94 -14.39 13.44
CA THR A 284 3.77 -15.82 13.75
C THR A 284 2.54 -16.03 14.65
N PRO A 285 1.70 -17.06 14.42
CA PRO A 285 1.82 -18.14 13.45
C PRO A 285 1.02 -17.91 12.13
N LEU A 286 1.20 -16.77 11.44
CA LEU A 286 0.54 -16.53 10.14
C LEU A 286 1.03 -17.56 9.12
N ALA A 287 0.11 -18.15 8.35
CA ALA A 287 0.41 -19.14 7.33
C ALA A 287 0.65 -18.53 5.95
N GLY A 288 0.28 -17.27 5.73
CA GLY A 288 0.55 -16.58 4.47
C GLY A 288 -0.29 -15.33 4.25
N TYR A 289 -0.22 -14.81 3.04
CA TYR A 289 -1.03 -13.71 2.55
C TYR A 289 -1.54 -13.96 1.14
N GLN A 290 -2.59 -13.24 0.78
CA GLN A 290 -3.12 -13.15 -0.58
C GLN A 290 -3.14 -11.68 -0.98
N LEU A 291 -2.36 -11.28 -1.99
CA LEU A 291 -2.38 -9.93 -2.54
C LEU A 291 -3.70 -9.68 -3.28
N LEU A 292 -4.15 -8.43 -3.26
CA LEU A 292 -5.09 -7.88 -4.22
C LEU A 292 -4.53 -6.54 -4.70
N ASP A 293 -3.55 -6.59 -5.60
CA ASP A 293 -3.13 -7.76 -6.40
C ASP A 293 -1.73 -7.50 -6.96
N LEU A 294 -1.00 -8.52 -7.42
CA LEU A 294 0.21 -8.27 -8.19
C LEU A 294 -0.10 -7.54 -9.53
N HIS A 295 -1.27 -7.78 -10.11
CA HIS A 295 -1.70 -7.20 -11.40
C HIS A 295 -2.98 -6.35 -11.28
N ASP A 296 -3.20 -5.41 -12.20
CA ASP A 296 -4.37 -4.53 -12.13
C ASP A 296 -5.68 -5.28 -12.43
N TYR A 297 -6.69 -5.07 -11.58
CA TYR A 297 -8.05 -5.56 -11.81
C TYR A 297 -8.91 -4.48 -12.50
N PRO A 298 -9.36 -4.70 -13.75
CA PRO A 298 -10.08 -3.69 -14.51
C PRO A 298 -11.55 -3.49 -14.06
N GLY A 299 -12.07 -4.39 -13.22
CA GLY A 299 -13.44 -4.34 -12.70
C GLY A 299 -13.66 -3.34 -11.55
N GLN A 300 -14.87 -3.35 -11.00
CA GLN A 300 -15.27 -2.65 -9.75
C GLN A 300 -14.77 -1.20 -9.61
N GLY A 301 -15.10 -0.35 -10.58
CA GLY A 301 -14.80 1.09 -10.49
C GLY A 301 -13.33 1.43 -10.74
N THR A 302 -12.61 0.66 -11.57
CA THR A 302 -11.23 0.92 -12.00
C THR A 302 -10.22 0.78 -10.84
N ALA A 303 -9.76 -0.45 -10.61
CA ALA A 303 -8.91 -0.81 -9.47
C ALA A 303 -7.45 -1.05 -9.88
N HIS A 304 -6.70 0.02 -10.10
CA HIS A 304 -5.28 -0.03 -10.45
C HIS A 304 -4.37 -0.22 -9.23
N VAL A 305 -4.56 -1.31 -8.50
CA VAL A 305 -3.80 -1.69 -7.30
C VAL A 305 -2.55 -2.52 -7.60
N GLY A 306 -2.42 -2.99 -8.84
CA GLY A 306 -1.35 -3.86 -9.29
C GLY A 306 -0.04 -3.15 -9.59
N LEU A 307 1.06 -3.88 -9.36
CA LEU A 307 2.39 -3.49 -9.82
C LEU A 307 2.58 -3.82 -11.31
N LEU A 308 1.80 -4.77 -11.81
CA LEU A 308 1.64 -5.13 -13.22
C LEU A 308 0.29 -4.63 -13.74
N ASP A 309 0.17 -4.45 -15.05
CA ASP A 309 -1.11 -4.09 -15.68
C ASP A 309 -2.04 -5.31 -15.84
N SER A 310 -3.24 -5.12 -16.37
CA SER A 310 -4.22 -6.20 -16.56
C SER A 310 -3.78 -7.29 -17.55
N PHE A 311 -2.63 -7.14 -18.22
CA PHE A 311 -2.01 -8.12 -19.11
C PHE A 311 -0.80 -8.82 -18.48
N TRP A 312 -0.56 -8.56 -17.19
CA TRP A 312 0.61 -9.02 -16.42
C TRP A 312 1.94 -8.42 -16.90
N ASP A 313 1.92 -7.29 -17.61
CA ASP A 313 3.12 -6.62 -18.06
C ASP A 313 3.55 -5.52 -17.06
N PRO A 314 4.86 -5.19 -16.99
CA PRO A 314 5.35 -4.13 -16.11
C PRO A 314 4.75 -2.75 -16.43
N LYS A 315 4.38 -2.01 -15.39
CA LYS A 315 3.94 -0.60 -15.48
C LYS A 315 5.09 0.41 -15.44
N GLY A 316 6.35 -0.06 -15.33
CA GLY A 316 7.57 0.76 -15.43
C GLY A 316 8.07 1.40 -14.12
N PHE A 317 7.49 1.06 -12.96
CA PHE A 317 7.91 1.59 -11.66
C PHE A 317 8.39 0.52 -10.67
N ALA A 318 8.17 -0.76 -10.94
CA ALA A 318 8.50 -1.88 -10.05
C ALA A 318 9.24 -2.97 -10.81
N GLU A 319 10.16 -3.65 -10.13
CA GLU A 319 10.99 -4.72 -10.68
C GLU A 319 10.92 -5.95 -9.75
N PRO A 320 11.04 -7.18 -10.28
CA PRO A 320 10.90 -8.38 -9.46
C PRO A 320 11.98 -8.53 -8.38
N ALA A 321 13.24 -8.19 -8.69
CA ALA A 321 14.36 -8.41 -7.76
C ALA A 321 14.23 -7.60 -6.45
N PRO A 322 13.98 -6.27 -6.46
CA PRO A 322 13.71 -5.51 -5.24
C PRO A 322 12.46 -5.98 -4.49
N PHE A 323 11.40 -6.39 -5.20
CA PHE A 323 10.19 -6.91 -4.56
C PHE A 323 10.45 -8.20 -3.79
N ARG A 324 11.31 -9.07 -4.33
CA ARG A 324 11.73 -10.33 -3.70
C ARG A 324 12.51 -10.15 -2.39
N GLU A 325 13.06 -8.97 -2.11
CA GLU A 325 13.66 -8.66 -0.81
C GLU A 325 12.64 -8.80 0.34
N ALA A 326 11.35 -8.64 0.06
CA ALA A 326 10.25 -8.87 1.01
C ALA A 326 9.30 -10.01 0.60
N CYS A 327 9.61 -10.72 -0.49
CA CYS A 327 8.79 -11.80 -1.05
C CYS A 327 9.68 -12.96 -1.48
N SER A 328 10.31 -13.64 -0.51
CA SER A 328 11.19 -14.80 -0.76
C SER A 328 11.02 -15.84 0.36
N PRO A 329 11.43 -17.11 0.13
CA PRO A 329 11.40 -18.13 1.18
C PRO A 329 12.36 -17.83 2.34
N ILE A 330 13.44 -17.09 2.08
CA ILE A 330 14.37 -16.60 3.11
C ILE A 330 14.49 -15.08 3.01
N VAL A 331 14.22 -14.38 4.11
CA VAL A 331 14.21 -12.90 4.16
C VAL A 331 14.75 -12.42 5.51
N PRO A 332 15.75 -11.51 5.53
CA PRO A 332 16.10 -10.75 6.72
C PRO A 332 15.03 -9.68 6.99
N LEU A 333 14.61 -9.56 8.23
CA LEU A 333 13.59 -8.63 8.71
C LEU A 333 14.15 -7.77 9.84
N LEU A 334 14.21 -6.47 9.64
CA LEU A 334 14.71 -5.53 10.64
C LEU A 334 13.54 -4.92 11.43
N ARG A 335 13.64 -4.93 12.76
CA ARG A 335 12.72 -4.25 13.70
C ARG A 335 13.20 -2.82 13.96
N LEU A 336 12.84 -1.87 13.08
CA LEU A 336 13.11 -0.45 13.27
C LEU A 336 11.98 0.18 14.08
N PRO A 337 12.25 0.77 15.26
CA PRO A 337 11.21 1.43 16.06
C PRO A 337 10.67 2.70 15.39
N LYS A 338 11.46 3.33 14.52
CA LYS A 338 11.09 4.50 13.73
C LYS A 338 11.94 4.58 12.46
N ARG A 339 11.51 5.38 11.49
CA ARG A 339 12.27 5.64 10.25
C ARG A 339 12.95 7.01 10.20
N VAL A 340 12.59 7.92 11.09
CA VAL A 340 13.18 9.27 11.19
C VAL A 340 13.98 9.36 12.48
N TYR A 341 15.22 9.80 12.36
CA TYR A 341 16.16 9.97 13.45
C TYR A 341 16.75 11.38 13.46
N THR A 342 17.14 11.86 14.63
CA THR A 342 18.04 13.02 14.75
C THR A 342 19.50 12.56 14.81
N SER A 343 20.42 13.42 14.35
CA SER A 343 21.85 13.09 14.24
C SER A 343 22.53 12.77 15.58
N ASP A 344 21.97 13.21 16.70
CA ASP A 344 22.44 12.92 18.06
C ASP A 344 21.97 11.56 18.59
N GLU A 345 21.17 10.82 17.83
CA GLU A 345 20.68 9.50 18.23
C GLU A 345 21.66 8.36 17.90
N THR A 346 21.48 7.26 18.62
CA THR A 346 22.04 5.96 18.26
C THR A 346 20.92 5.09 17.71
N LEU A 347 21.06 4.64 16.46
CA LEU A 347 20.17 3.66 15.88
C LEU A 347 20.39 2.32 16.58
N SER A 348 19.30 1.66 17.00
CA SER A 348 19.30 0.29 17.51
C SER A 348 18.10 -0.46 16.94
N ALA A 349 18.36 -1.62 16.33
CA ALA A 349 17.33 -2.40 15.64
C ALA A 349 17.60 -3.90 15.75
N LYS A 350 16.57 -4.69 16.07
CA LYS A 350 16.69 -6.15 16.16
C LYS A 350 16.56 -6.77 14.77
N LEU A 351 17.42 -7.74 14.47
CA LEU A 351 17.36 -8.53 13.25
C LEU A 351 16.65 -9.85 13.51
N GLU A 352 15.73 -10.18 12.64
CA GLU A 352 15.06 -11.48 12.55
C GLU A 352 15.24 -12.04 11.14
N PHE A 353 15.09 -13.35 10.99
CA PHE A 353 14.98 -14.01 9.70
C PHE A 353 13.68 -14.81 9.61
N VAL A 354 13.24 -15.01 8.38
CA VAL A 354 12.36 -16.13 8.01
C VAL A 354 13.14 -17.10 7.14
N ASN A 355 12.81 -18.39 7.25
CA ASN A 355 13.36 -19.45 6.43
C ASN A 355 12.29 -20.52 6.17
N PHE A 356 11.70 -20.49 4.98
CA PHE A 356 10.75 -21.45 4.46
C PHE A 356 11.34 -22.24 3.27
N LEU A 357 12.66 -22.46 3.30
CA LEU A 357 13.35 -23.41 2.40
C LEU A 357 13.10 -24.85 2.88
N GLU A 358 13.71 -25.82 2.21
CA GLU A 358 13.53 -27.24 2.52
C GLU A 358 14.38 -27.71 3.72
N LYS A 359 15.38 -26.92 4.14
CA LYS A 359 16.34 -27.31 5.19
C LYS A 359 16.76 -26.12 6.08
N PRO A 360 17.06 -26.38 7.37
CA PRO A 360 17.77 -25.43 8.21
C PRO A 360 19.15 -25.07 7.64
N ILE A 361 19.62 -23.85 7.89
CA ILE A 361 20.93 -23.37 7.42
C ILE A 361 21.80 -23.01 8.64
N PRO A 362 22.90 -23.75 8.90
CA PRO A 362 23.80 -23.44 10.00
C PRO A 362 24.83 -22.36 9.63
N ASN A 363 25.39 -21.70 10.66
CA ASN A 363 26.56 -20.80 10.54
C ASN A 363 26.41 -19.64 9.55
N VAL A 364 25.22 -19.05 9.43
CA VAL A 364 24.99 -17.84 8.63
C VAL A 364 25.61 -16.64 9.35
N SER A 365 26.34 -15.78 8.64
CA SER A 365 26.98 -14.59 9.24
C SER A 365 26.39 -13.29 8.65
N PRO A 366 25.30 -12.75 9.21
CA PRO A 366 24.68 -11.54 8.70
C PRO A 366 25.63 -10.34 8.73
N GLN A 367 25.61 -9.57 7.66
CA GLN A 367 26.37 -8.34 7.48
C GLN A 367 25.40 -7.20 7.23
N TRP A 368 25.71 -6.02 7.77
CA TRP A 368 24.88 -4.86 7.59
C TRP A 368 25.69 -3.60 7.35
N GLU A 369 25.09 -2.68 6.60
CA GLU A 369 25.63 -1.36 6.32
C GLU A 369 24.52 -0.31 6.34
N ILE A 370 24.87 0.92 6.70
CA ILE A 370 24.04 2.12 6.59
C ILE A 370 24.79 3.07 5.66
N LYS A 371 24.22 3.34 4.50
CA LYS A 371 24.79 4.24 3.48
C LYS A 371 23.86 5.38 3.16
N ALA A 372 24.40 6.59 3.10
CA ALA A 372 23.69 7.74 2.55
C ALA A 372 23.44 7.56 1.05
N SER A 373 22.49 8.33 0.50
CA SER A 373 22.14 8.30 -0.93
C SER A 373 23.30 8.69 -1.87
N ASP A 374 24.29 9.44 -1.38
CA ASP A 374 25.54 9.77 -2.09
C ASP A 374 26.62 8.66 -2.01
N GLY A 375 26.32 7.56 -1.31
CA GLY A 375 27.22 6.42 -1.10
C GLY A 375 28.10 6.52 0.14
N LYS A 376 28.06 7.62 0.89
CA LYS A 376 28.86 7.77 2.13
C LYS A 376 28.42 6.75 3.18
N LEU A 377 29.38 6.02 3.73
CA LEU A 377 29.16 5.07 4.81
C LEU A 377 28.90 5.81 6.13
N ILE A 378 27.81 5.46 6.81
CA ILE A 378 27.42 6.00 8.13
C ILE A 378 27.76 4.99 9.23
N GLY A 379 27.57 3.70 8.97
CA GLY A 379 27.92 2.62 9.88
C GLY A 379 27.86 1.26 9.19
N GLU A 380 28.57 0.29 9.73
CA GLU A 380 28.57 -1.09 9.25
C GLU A 380 28.85 -2.05 10.40
N GLY A 381 28.55 -3.33 10.19
CA GLY A 381 28.90 -4.37 11.13
C GLY A 381 28.62 -5.77 10.61
N ARG A 382 29.11 -6.75 11.36
CA ARG A 382 28.88 -8.18 11.15
C ARG A 382 28.41 -8.79 12.46
N LEU A 383 27.35 -9.58 12.38
CA LEU A 383 26.86 -10.36 13.51
C LEU A 383 27.59 -11.70 13.57
N GLY A 384 27.68 -12.30 14.76
CA GLY A 384 28.23 -13.64 14.94
C GLY A 384 27.43 -14.69 14.17
N PRO A 385 27.98 -15.91 13.97
CA PRO A 385 27.29 -16.96 13.25
C PRO A 385 25.98 -17.34 13.95
N ILE A 386 24.91 -17.43 13.17
CA ILE A 386 23.57 -17.84 13.61
C ILE A 386 23.11 -19.09 12.85
N ASN A 387 22.22 -19.85 13.47
CA ASN A 387 21.53 -20.96 12.80
C ASN A 387 20.12 -20.51 12.41
N LEU A 388 19.74 -20.75 11.17
CA LEU A 388 18.41 -20.46 10.65
C LEU A 388 17.59 -21.76 10.60
N PRO A 389 16.81 -22.11 11.65
CA PRO A 389 15.82 -23.18 11.56
C PRO A 389 14.73 -22.84 10.54
N LEU A 390 13.84 -23.78 10.24
CA LEU A 390 12.67 -23.49 9.41
C LEU A 390 11.63 -22.69 10.23
N GLY A 391 10.97 -21.72 9.59
CA GLY A 391 9.92 -20.89 10.18
C GLY A 391 10.20 -19.39 10.09
N ALA A 392 9.48 -18.62 10.91
CA ALA A 392 9.55 -17.15 10.95
C ALA A 392 9.98 -16.64 12.34
N ALA A 393 10.25 -15.32 12.42
CA ALA A 393 10.64 -14.63 13.65
C ALA A 393 11.90 -15.22 14.33
N ILE A 394 12.87 -15.70 13.53
CA ILE A 394 14.12 -16.31 14.00
C ILE A 394 15.04 -15.20 14.54
N PRO A 395 15.28 -15.09 15.86
CA PRO A 395 16.09 -14.01 16.42
C PRO A 395 17.55 -14.12 15.98
N SER A 396 18.10 -13.02 15.47
CA SER A 396 19.38 -13.04 14.73
C SER A 396 20.39 -11.98 15.16
N GLY A 397 20.08 -11.19 16.20
CA GLY A 397 20.97 -10.20 16.80
C GLY A 397 20.44 -8.78 16.74
N THR A 398 21.29 -7.80 17.05
CA THR A 398 20.94 -6.38 17.09
C THR A 398 22.00 -5.57 16.37
N LEU A 399 21.55 -4.65 15.50
CA LEU A 399 22.39 -3.66 14.84
C LEU A 399 22.43 -2.41 15.70
N THR A 400 23.59 -1.76 15.80
CA THR A 400 23.72 -0.49 16.53
C THR A 400 24.70 0.42 15.81
N ALA A 401 24.32 1.68 15.59
CA ALA A 401 25.17 2.67 14.92
C ALA A 401 24.91 4.07 15.49
N SER A 402 25.97 4.82 15.80
CA SER A 402 25.86 6.25 16.09
C SER A 402 25.58 7.02 14.79
N LEU A 403 24.66 7.98 14.85
CA LEU A 403 24.31 8.83 13.69
C LEU A 403 25.03 10.18 13.72
N SER A 404 25.92 10.39 14.68
CA SER A 404 26.62 11.67 14.94
C SER A 404 27.52 12.14 13.79
N SER A 405 27.91 11.25 12.89
CA SER A 405 28.69 11.58 11.68
C SER A 405 27.86 12.29 10.59
N VAL A 406 26.53 12.31 10.73
CA VAL A 406 25.60 12.95 9.82
C VAL A 406 25.35 14.39 10.27
N THR A 407 25.94 15.35 9.55
CA THR A 407 25.85 16.78 9.87
C THR A 407 24.83 17.54 9.03
N GLN A 408 24.31 16.91 7.96
CA GLN A 408 23.33 17.48 7.05
C GLN A 408 22.12 16.55 6.94
N PRO A 409 20.91 17.08 6.67
CA PRO A 409 19.72 16.26 6.40
C PRO A 409 19.99 15.21 5.32
N THR A 410 19.84 13.93 5.66
CA THR A 410 20.30 12.82 4.83
C THR A 410 19.24 11.72 4.75
N GLU A 411 18.94 11.24 3.54
CA GLU A 411 18.33 9.93 3.35
C GLU A 411 19.42 8.86 3.35
N ALA A 412 19.20 7.79 4.11
CA ALA A 412 20.11 6.66 4.16
C ALA A 412 19.36 5.33 4.00
N THR A 413 20.05 4.33 3.47
CA THR A 413 19.56 2.97 3.34
C THR A 413 20.33 2.07 4.30
N ILE A 414 19.60 1.36 5.16
CA ILE A 414 20.12 0.22 5.92
C ILE A 414 20.00 -1.00 5.02
N ARG A 415 21.08 -1.73 4.80
CA ARG A 415 21.08 -2.99 4.04
C ARG A 415 21.56 -4.11 4.95
N VAL A 416 20.84 -5.23 4.94
CA VAL A 416 21.24 -6.47 5.61
C VAL A 416 21.40 -7.55 4.56
N SER A 417 22.55 -8.24 4.58
CA SER A 417 22.86 -9.34 3.68
C SER A 417 23.34 -10.56 4.45
N ALA A 418 23.00 -11.74 3.94
CA ALA A 418 23.52 -13.03 4.39
C ALA A 418 24.02 -13.79 3.14
N PRO A 419 25.29 -13.62 2.76
CA PRO A 419 25.83 -14.19 1.52
C PRO A 419 25.66 -15.71 1.42
N GLU A 420 25.74 -16.43 2.54
CA GLU A 420 25.60 -17.88 2.64
C GLU A 420 24.22 -18.38 2.19
N THR A 421 23.22 -17.49 2.21
CA THR A 421 21.83 -17.80 1.82
C THR A 421 21.36 -16.96 0.62
N CYS A 422 22.24 -16.11 0.09
CA CYS A 422 21.91 -15.05 -0.87
C CYS A 422 20.77 -14.12 -0.40
N ALA A 423 20.44 -14.09 0.89
CA ALA A 423 19.34 -13.30 1.40
C ALA A 423 19.77 -11.84 1.57
N LEU A 424 18.89 -10.94 1.16
CA LEU A 424 19.12 -9.50 1.14
C LEU A 424 17.81 -8.78 1.44
N ASN A 425 17.88 -7.73 2.25
CA ASN A 425 16.80 -6.76 2.39
C ASN A 425 17.34 -5.38 2.79
N SER A 426 16.54 -4.35 2.57
CA SER A 426 16.93 -2.96 2.72
C SER A 426 15.80 -2.05 3.19
N TRP A 427 16.13 -1.03 3.98
CA TRP A 427 15.17 -0.07 4.54
C TRP A 427 15.69 1.36 4.45
N LYS A 428 14.86 2.27 3.94
CA LYS A 428 15.12 3.71 3.99
C LYS A 428 14.84 4.28 5.39
N ILE A 429 15.76 5.13 5.84
CA ILE A 429 15.66 5.98 7.02
C ILE A 429 16.07 7.41 6.66
N TRP A 430 15.63 8.38 7.45
CA TRP A 430 16.00 9.78 7.31
C TRP A 430 16.63 10.28 8.59
N ILE A 431 17.74 10.98 8.45
CA ILE A 431 18.55 11.48 9.56
C ILE A 431 18.65 12.99 9.38
N VAL A 432 18.16 13.74 10.36
CA VAL A 432 18.12 15.20 10.33
C VAL A 432 18.85 15.80 11.53
N PRO A 433 19.35 17.04 11.46
CA PRO A 433 19.87 17.74 12.63
C PRO A 433 18.83 17.78 13.76
N ALA A 434 19.28 17.65 15.01
CA ALA A 434 18.39 17.72 16.17
C ALA A 434 17.65 19.08 16.26
N GLN A 435 18.38 20.15 16.00
CA GLN A 435 17.92 21.54 16.07
C GLN A 435 18.34 22.31 14.79
N PRO A 436 17.64 22.09 13.67
CA PRO A 436 17.89 22.86 12.46
C PRO A 436 17.49 24.33 12.71
N LYS A 437 18.19 25.28 12.08
CA LYS A 437 17.86 26.70 12.20
C LYS A 437 16.55 26.98 11.45
N VAL A 438 15.52 27.41 12.18
CA VAL A 438 14.17 27.63 11.65
C VAL A 438 13.73 29.11 11.62
N ASP A 439 14.60 30.04 12.02
CA ASP A 439 14.26 31.47 12.06
C ASP A 439 15.15 32.32 11.14
N CYS A 440 14.51 33.20 10.38
CA CYS A 440 15.16 34.23 9.59
C CYS A 440 14.38 35.56 9.69
N PRO A 441 15.01 36.68 10.12
CA PRO A 441 14.34 37.97 10.26
C PRO A 441 13.69 38.51 8.97
N ASN A 442 14.17 38.08 7.81
CA ASN A 442 13.73 38.58 6.50
C ASN A 442 12.57 37.77 5.89
N VAL A 443 12.14 36.68 6.55
CA VAL A 443 11.03 35.82 6.09
C VAL A 443 9.88 35.94 7.08
N HIS A 444 8.75 36.47 6.61
CA HIS A 444 7.55 36.56 7.43
C HIS A 444 6.78 35.23 7.33
N VAL A 445 6.71 34.49 8.44
CA VAL A 445 5.95 33.23 8.53
C VAL A 445 4.59 33.54 9.15
N THR A 446 3.49 33.23 8.47
CA THR A 446 2.14 33.49 8.98
C THR A 446 1.11 32.52 8.41
N SER A 447 0.01 32.33 9.14
CA SER A 447 -1.21 31.68 8.66
C SER A 447 -2.35 32.68 8.40
N SER A 448 -2.15 33.97 8.68
CA SER A 448 -3.12 35.04 8.40
C SER A 448 -2.94 35.56 6.97
N LEU A 449 -4.03 35.56 6.21
CA LEU A 449 -4.01 36.10 4.85
C LEU A 449 -3.79 37.61 4.88
N ASN A 450 -4.39 38.31 5.85
CA ASN A 450 -4.22 39.75 6.03
C ASN A 450 -2.77 40.14 6.31
N GLU A 451 -2.08 39.41 7.19
CA GLU A 451 -0.65 39.64 7.47
C GLU A 451 0.20 39.35 6.22
N ALA A 452 -0.06 38.23 5.55
CA ALA A 452 0.63 37.85 4.32
C ALA A 452 0.48 38.93 3.24
N GLN A 453 -0.74 39.38 2.94
CA GLN A 453 -1.03 40.43 1.96
C GLN A 453 -0.35 41.76 2.32
N SER A 454 -0.37 42.14 3.60
CA SER A 454 0.27 43.37 4.09
C SER A 454 1.78 43.34 3.90
N SER A 455 2.42 42.20 4.12
CA SER A 455 3.86 42.01 3.88
C SER A 455 4.18 42.02 2.38
N LEU A 456 3.42 41.29 1.56
CA LEU A 456 3.61 41.20 0.11
C LEU A 456 3.45 42.56 -0.59
N ALA A 457 2.50 43.39 -0.16
CA ALA A 457 2.29 44.74 -0.68
C ALA A 457 3.52 45.66 -0.48
N LYS A 458 4.32 45.40 0.56
CA LYS A 458 5.58 46.10 0.86
C LYS A 458 6.80 45.47 0.18
N GLY A 459 6.61 44.46 -0.69
CA GLY A 459 7.69 43.71 -1.32
C GLY A 459 8.33 42.64 -0.43
N GLY A 460 7.68 42.27 0.67
CA GLY A 460 8.19 41.28 1.61
C GLY A 460 8.22 39.85 1.06
N THR A 461 8.96 38.98 1.76
CA THR A 461 9.01 37.54 1.51
C THR A 461 8.20 36.82 2.58
N VAL A 462 7.24 36.00 2.14
CA VAL A 462 6.26 35.34 3.03
C VAL A 462 6.30 33.82 2.85
N LEU A 463 6.43 33.11 3.97
CA LEU A 463 6.04 31.70 4.09
C LEU A 463 4.62 31.65 4.64
N PHE A 464 3.66 31.31 3.78
CA PHE A 464 2.26 31.22 4.17
C PHE A 464 1.88 29.77 4.48
N LEU A 465 1.40 29.56 5.71
CA LEU A 465 0.98 28.27 6.24
C LEU A 465 -0.55 28.28 6.42
N PRO A 466 -1.33 28.10 5.35
CA PRO A 466 -2.78 28.18 5.43
C PRO A 466 -3.34 27.13 6.39
N THR A 467 -4.27 27.55 7.25
CA THR A 467 -5.12 26.62 7.99
C THR A 467 -6.12 25.96 7.05
N GLN A 468 -6.72 24.86 7.50
CA GLN A 468 -7.85 24.23 6.84
C GLN A 468 -8.96 25.23 6.47
N GLY A 469 -9.37 26.10 7.41
CA GLY A 469 -10.45 27.07 7.20
C GLY A 469 -10.11 28.17 6.19
N SER A 470 -8.81 28.47 6.04
CA SER A 470 -8.31 29.54 5.17
C SER A 470 -8.24 29.18 3.69
N ILE A 471 -8.25 27.88 3.31
CA ILE A 471 -8.20 27.47 1.90
C ILE A 471 -9.63 27.50 1.31
N SER A 472 -9.85 28.31 0.27
CA SER A 472 -11.18 28.52 -0.33
C SER A 472 -11.72 27.26 -1.02
N GLN A 473 -10.85 26.53 -1.73
CA GLN A 473 -11.14 25.26 -2.38
C GLN A 473 -9.97 24.30 -2.14
N ARG A 474 -10.24 23.17 -1.50
CA ARG A 474 -9.22 22.19 -1.13
C ARG A 474 -9.70 20.77 -1.40
N GLN A 475 -8.73 19.88 -1.57
CA GLN A 475 -8.96 18.44 -1.43
C GLN A 475 -8.28 17.95 -0.16
N ASP A 476 -9.02 17.17 0.63
CA ASP A 476 -8.43 16.52 1.78
C ASP A 476 -7.39 15.50 1.30
N THR A 477 -6.28 15.40 2.03
CA THR A 477 -5.16 14.53 1.68
C THR A 477 -4.87 13.54 2.79
N SER A 478 -4.34 12.39 2.42
CA SER A 478 -3.87 11.35 3.33
C SER A 478 -2.42 11.02 2.98
N PHE A 479 -1.64 10.57 3.96
CA PHE A 479 -0.35 9.95 3.67
C PHE A 479 -0.52 8.72 2.78
N LEU A 480 -1.49 7.86 3.10
CA LEU A 480 -1.78 6.65 2.34
C LEU A 480 -2.56 6.96 1.06
N PRO A 481 -2.25 6.30 -0.08
CA PRO A 481 -3.04 6.38 -1.29
C PRO A 481 -4.48 5.89 -1.06
N ALA A 482 -5.38 6.28 -1.96
CA ALA A 482 -6.73 5.77 -1.98
C ALA A 482 -6.75 4.23 -1.92
N PHE A 483 -7.56 3.72 -1.02
CA PHE A 483 -7.86 2.30 -0.89
C PHE A 483 -8.63 1.83 -2.13
N TRP A 484 -8.07 0.83 -2.82
CA TRP A 484 -8.65 0.10 -3.94
C TRP A 484 -9.09 0.96 -5.14
N SER A 485 -10.22 1.66 -5.01
CA SER A 485 -10.77 2.58 -6.01
C SER A 485 -11.48 3.73 -5.30
N PRO A 486 -11.11 4.99 -5.61
CA PRO A 486 -11.82 6.16 -5.09
C PRO A 486 -13.23 6.31 -5.67
N VAL A 487 -13.55 5.65 -6.79
CA VAL A 487 -14.89 5.67 -7.40
C VAL A 487 -15.83 4.72 -6.68
N TYR A 488 -15.32 3.54 -6.29
CA TYR A 488 -16.13 2.53 -5.60
C TYR A 488 -16.24 2.79 -4.09
N PHE A 489 -15.16 3.26 -3.48
CA PHE A 489 -15.09 3.64 -2.06
C PHE A 489 -14.91 5.15 -1.93
N THR A 490 -16.00 5.88 -1.75
CA THR A 490 -16.00 7.37 -1.75
C THR A 490 -15.73 8.00 -0.38
N ASN A 491 -15.72 7.21 0.71
CA ASN A 491 -15.49 7.74 2.06
C ASN A 491 -14.00 7.73 2.44
N GLN A 492 -13.18 8.44 1.66
CA GLN A 492 -11.73 8.57 1.83
C GLN A 492 -11.19 9.81 1.08
N ALA A 493 -9.95 10.23 1.36
CA ALA A 493 -9.32 11.38 0.70
C ALA A 493 -9.19 11.25 -0.84
N GLY A 494 -9.12 10.02 -1.37
CA GLY A 494 -9.06 9.74 -2.80
C GLY A 494 -7.74 10.08 -3.51
N THR A 495 -6.79 10.73 -2.83
CA THR A 495 -5.47 11.09 -3.36
C THR A 495 -4.51 9.89 -3.44
N MET A 496 -3.52 9.94 -4.35
CA MET A 496 -2.67 8.78 -4.73
C MET A 496 -1.17 9.01 -4.43
N GLY A 497 -0.86 9.91 -3.51
CA GLY A 497 0.51 10.29 -3.14
C GLY A 497 0.93 11.64 -3.71
N LEU A 498 2.25 11.83 -3.87
CA LEU A 498 2.86 13.10 -4.26
C LEU A 498 3.70 12.94 -5.53
N LEU A 499 3.66 13.95 -6.39
CA LEU A 499 4.66 14.21 -7.44
C LEU A 499 5.53 15.38 -6.97
N ILE A 500 6.83 15.13 -6.83
CA ILE A 500 7.75 16.03 -6.12
C ILE A 500 8.85 16.51 -7.08
N GLN A 501 9.04 17.83 -7.16
CA GLN A 501 10.19 18.43 -7.84
C GLN A 501 11.41 18.35 -6.90
N ASN A 502 11.95 17.15 -6.71
CA ASN A 502 12.94 16.87 -5.65
C ASN A 502 14.27 17.63 -5.79
N LYS A 503 14.58 18.14 -6.98
CA LYS A 503 15.75 19.00 -7.25
C LYS A 503 15.46 20.49 -7.02
N HIS A 504 14.24 20.86 -6.64
CA HIS A 504 13.89 22.25 -6.39
C HIS A 504 14.64 22.77 -5.14
N PRO A 505 15.28 23.95 -5.17
CA PRO A 505 16.08 24.45 -4.06
C PRO A 505 15.33 24.59 -2.72
N ALA A 506 14.01 24.78 -2.75
CA ALA A 506 13.16 24.77 -1.56
C ALA A 506 13.21 23.46 -0.75
N LEU A 507 13.59 22.35 -1.38
CA LEU A 507 13.70 21.02 -0.78
C LEU A 507 15.16 20.59 -0.58
N ALA A 508 16.15 21.47 -0.78
CA ALA A 508 17.57 21.12 -0.72
C ALA A 508 17.99 20.58 0.66
N ASP A 509 17.39 21.08 1.74
CA ASP A 509 17.62 20.62 3.11
C ASP A 509 16.52 19.65 3.58
N PHE A 510 15.71 19.10 2.66
CA PHE A 510 14.70 18.10 2.95
C PHE A 510 14.92 16.88 2.04
N PRO A 511 15.65 15.85 2.49
CA PRO A 511 15.97 14.71 1.65
C PRO A 511 14.69 14.01 1.15
N THR A 512 14.49 14.03 -0.16
CA THR A 512 13.30 13.47 -0.80
C THR A 512 13.59 13.03 -2.24
N GLU A 513 12.77 12.10 -2.71
CA GLU A 513 12.72 11.66 -4.10
C GLU A 513 11.57 12.35 -4.84
N GLU A 514 11.35 11.99 -6.11
CA GLU A 514 10.27 12.52 -6.95
C GLU A 514 8.86 12.02 -6.54
N TYR A 515 8.77 11.18 -5.51
CA TYR A 515 7.55 10.52 -5.03
C TYR A 515 7.44 10.53 -3.50
N CYS A 516 6.24 10.31 -2.99
CA CYS A 516 5.97 10.23 -1.54
C CYS A 516 6.69 9.02 -0.90
N ASN A 517 7.26 9.21 0.30
CA ASN A 517 7.88 8.14 1.08
C ASN A 517 7.71 8.44 2.60
N TRP A 518 8.17 7.55 3.48
CA TRP A 518 7.82 7.56 4.91
C TRP A 518 8.15 8.86 5.67
N GLN A 519 9.13 9.66 5.23
CA GLN A 519 9.44 10.96 5.83
C GLN A 519 8.33 12.00 5.67
N TRP A 520 7.44 11.82 4.69
CA TRP A 520 6.28 12.69 4.49
C TRP A 520 5.12 12.40 5.46
N TRP A 521 5.18 11.30 6.22
CA TRP A 521 4.08 10.85 7.06
C TRP A 521 3.61 11.93 8.06
N SER A 522 4.52 12.57 8.79
CA SER A 522 4.16 13.58 9.79
C SER A 522 3.66 14.88 9.16
N LEU A 523 4.10 15.19 7.93
CA LEU A 523 3.66 16.34 7.16
C LEU A 523 2.24 16.14 6.58
N LEU A 524 1.84 14.88 6.35
CA LEU A 524 0.54 14.51 5.80
C LEU A 524 -0.45 13.96 6.86
N THR A 525 -0.03 13.83 8.13
CA THR A 525 -0.85 13.25 9.20
C THR A 525 -0.87 14.12 10.48
N PRO A 526 -2.00 14.77 10.82
CA PRO A 526 -3.10 15.13 9.93
C PRO A 526 -2.66 16.27 8.98
N CYS A 527 -3.09 16.27 7.72
CA CYS A 527 -2.82 17.34 6.76
C CYS A 527 -3.96 18.38 6.73
N ALA A 528 -3.65 19.63 6.33
CA ALA A 528 -4.68 20.63 6.08
C ALA A 528 -5.41 20.46 4.72
N GLY A 529 -5.00 19.49 3.90
CA GLY A 529 -5.44 19.33 2.51
C GLY A 529 -4.57 20.11 1.51
N SER A 530 -4.73 19.80 0.22
CA SER A 530 -4.03 20.48 -0.88
C SER A 530 -4.91 21.54 -1.51
N VAL A 531 -4.30 22.64 -1.95
CA VAL A 531 -4.98 23.77 -2.58
C VAL A 531 -5.38 23.40 -4.01
N VAL A 532 -6.63 23.59 -4.38
CA VAL A 532 -7.09 23.39 -5.76
C VAL A 532 -6.64 24.57 -6.63
N LEU A 533 -5.80 24.30 -7.63
CA LEU A 533 -5.18 25.30 -8.50
C LEU A 533 -5.84 25.42 -9.88
N ASP A 534 -7.03 24.84 -10.06
CA ASP A 534 -7.71 24.77 -11.36
C ASP A 534 -8.03 26.14 -11.97
N GLN A 535 -8.18 27.19 -11.15
CA GLN A 535 -8.39 28.57 -11.61
C GLN A 535 -7.08 29.27 -12.02
N VAL A 536 -5.93 28.73 -11.61
CA VAL A 536 -4.59 29.32 -11.78
C VAL A 536 -3.59 28.27 -12.26
N LYS A 537 -3.98 27.47 -13.26
CA LYS A 537 -3.23 26.30 -13.76
C LYS A 537 -1.78 26.56 -14.16
N ARG A 538 -1.44 27.82 -14.44
CA ARG A 538 -0.07 28.29 -14.73
C ARG A 538 0.89 28.11 -13.57
N ILE A 539 0.41 28.04 -12.32
CA ILE A 539 1.25 27.72 -11.15
C ILE A 539 1.74 26.29 -11.30
N GLN A 540 3.05 26.09 -11.19
CA GLN A 540 3.66 24.76 -11.10
C GLN A 540 4.00 24.47 -9.64
N PRO A 541 3.37 23.48 -9.01
CA PRO A 541 3.72 23.10 -7.65
C PRO A 541 5.14 22.54 -7.55
N ILE A 542 5.83 22.90 -6.48
CA ILE A 542 7.08 22.27 -6.05
C ILE A 542 6.77 20.86 -5.56
N VAL A 543 5.67 20.72 -4.81
CA VAL A 543 5.09 19.45 -4.39
C VAL A 543 3.63 19.45 -4.78
N GLN A 544 3.28 18.55 -5.71
CA GLN A 544 1.92 18.36 -6.21
C GLN A 544 1.33 17.09 -5.60
N THR A 545 0.13 17.19 -5.04
CA THR A 545 -0.62 16.00 -4.65
C THR A 545 -1.25 15.39 -5.89
N ILE A 546 -1.13 14.07 -6.06
CA ILE A 546 -1.76 13.34 -7.15
C ILE A 546 -3.22 13.10 -6.76
N ASP A 547 -4.15 13.73 -7.48
CA ASP A 547 -5.59 13.62 -7.21
C ASP A 547 -6.16 12.28 -7.69
N ALA A 548 -7.41 12.00 -7.29
CA ALA A 548 -8.17 10.88 -7.83
C ALA A 548 -8.33 11.00 -9.35
N PHE A 549 -8.12 9.89 -10.07
CA PHE A 549 -8.29 9.82 -11.52
C PHE A 549 -9.71 10.12 -12.00
N SER A 550 -10.70 10.13 -11.09
CA SER A 550 -12.09 10.52 -11.37
C SER A 550 -12.32 12.02 -11.39
N ARG A 551 -11.40 12.82 -10.83
CA ARG A 551 -11.49 14.29 -10.74
C ARG A 551 -10.37 15.00 -11.51
N ASN A 552 -9.15 14.44 -11.45
CA ASN A 552 -7.92 14.98 -12.05
C ASN A 552 -7.71 16.49 -11.82
N GLN A 553 -7.91 16.98 -10.58
CA GLN A 553 -7.64 18.37 -10.27
C GLN A 553 -6.15 18.65 -10.14
N LYS A 554 -5.74 19.89 -10.42
CA LYS A 554 -4.37 20.32 -10.15
C LYS A 554 -4.25 20.72 -8.68
N LEU A 555 -3.59 19.90 -7.85
CA LEU A 555 -3.51 20.09 -6.40
C LEU A 555 -2.12 20.53 -5.93
N GLY A 556 -1.99 21.75 -5.42
CA GLY A 556 -0.73 22.27 -4.87
C GLY A 556 -0.61 22.03 -3.37
N LEU A 557 0.39 21.26 -2.93
CA LEU A 557 0.76 21.13 -1.51
C LEU A 557 1.82 22.19 -1.13
N ILE A 558 2.84 22.35 -1.98
CA ILE A 558 3.86 23.39 -1.85
C ILE A 558 4.03 24.07 -3.21
N PHE A 559 3.92 25.39 -3.26
CA PHE A 559 4.12 26.16 -4.48
C PHE A 559 4.58 27.58 -4.18
N GLU A 560 5.19 28.23 -5.17
CA GLU A 560 5.78 29.56 -5.03
C GLU A 560 5.27 30.49 -6.15
N VAL A 561 4.93 31.72 -5.78
CA VAL A 561 4.43 32.75 -6.68
C VAL A 561 4.94 34.14 -6.31
N LYS A 562 4.88 35.05 -7.28
CA LYS A 562 5.09 36.49 -7.07
C LYS A 562 3.74 37.19 -6.97
N VAL A 563 3.51 37.94 -5.89
CA VAL A 563 2.28 38.73 -5.67
C VAL A 563 2.65 40.20 -5.56
N GLY A 564 2.29 41.00 -6.57
CA GLY A 564 2.77 42.37 -6.68
C GLY A 564 4.30 42.41 -6.76
N GLN A 565 4.95 43.06 -5.78
CA GLN A 565 6.41 43.04 -5.63
C GLN A 565 6.91 41.98 -4.64
N GLY A 566 6.01 41.38 -3.86
CA GLY A 566 6.35 40.39 -2.84
C GLY A 566 6.52 38.97 -3.38
N ARG A 567 7.19 38.15 -2.57
CA ARG A 567 7.45 36.73 -2.82
C ARG A 567 6.64 35.90 -1.84
N LEU A 568 5.85 34.95 -2.34
CA LEU A 568 5.00 34.09 -1.52
C LEU A 568 5.34 32.63 -1.80
N LEU A 569 5.68 31.87 -0.77
CA LEU A 569 5.69 30.41 -0.80
C LEU A 569 4.58 29.90 0.11
N VAL A 570 3.71 29.06 -0.46
CA VAL A 570 2.61 28.42 0.25
C VAL A 570 3.02 27.00 0.60
N CYS A 571 2.77 26.58 1.83
CA CYS A 571 2.89 25.19 2.26
C CYS A 571 1.66 24.80 3.07
N SER A 572 0.78 23.98 2.50
CA SER A 572 -0.41 23.46 3.20
C SER A 572 -0.17 22.12 3.91
N ALA A 573 1.06 21.61 3.86
CA ALA A 573 1.49 20.48 4.67
C ALA A 573 1.54 20.87 6.16
N ASN A 574 1.41 19.88 7.04
CA ASN A 574 1.43 20.12 8.47
C ASN A 574 2.85 20.41 8.97
N LEU A 575 3.15 21.70 9.17
CA LEU A 575 4.39 22.17 9.79
C LEU A 575 4.19 22.61 11.25
N THR A 576 3.05 22.27 11.86
CA THR A 576 2.76 22.61 13.26
C THR A 576 3.42 21.63 14.22
N GLY A 577 3.90 22.14 15.35
CA GLY A 577 4.48 21.35 16.44
C GLY A 577 5.98 21.13 16.27
N ASP A 578 6.75 21.69 17.19
CA ASP A 578 8.22 21.64 17.16
C ASP A 578 8.80 20.31 17.64
N ALA A 579 8.00 19.31 18.01
CA ALA A 579 8.49 18.02 18.49
C ALA A 579 8.89 17.05 17.34
N ASP A 580 8.25 17.15 16.17
CA ASP A 580 8.49 16.24 15.05
C ASP A 580 9.73 16.67 14.22
N PRO A 581 10.76 15.81 14.07
CA PRO A 581 11.98 16.19 13.36
C PRO A 581 11.77 16.55 11.88
N MET A 582 10.88 15.86 11.16
CA MET A 582 10.67 16.15 9.73
C MET A 582 9.87 17.43 9.50
N ARG A 583 8.91 17.75 10.37
CA ARG A 583 8.20 19.05 10.31
C ARG A 583 9.17 20.22 10.54
N ARG A 584 10.02 20.11 11.57
CA ARG A 584 11.09 21.11 11.82
C ARG A 584 12.03 21.23 10.63
N GLN A 585 12.46 20.09 10.07
CA GLN A 585 13.40 20.08 8.96
C GLN A 585 12.80 20.69 7.68
N MET A 586 11.54 20.37 7.34
CA MET A 586 10.87 21.00 6.21
C MET A 586 10.75 22.51 6.41
N ARG A 587 10.34 22.96 7.60
CA ARG A 587 10.25 24.39 7.92
C ARG A 587 11.61 25.08 7.75
N ALA A 588 12.69 24.46 8.23
CA ALA A 588 14.05 24.96 8.05
C ALA A 588 14.44 25.07 6.57
N SER A 589 14.18 24.03 5.77
CA SER A 589 14.47 24.00 4.33
C SER A 589 13.76 25.14 3.58
N LEU A 590 12.46 25.33 3.85
CA LEU A 590 11.68 26.39 3.22
C LEU A 590 12.17 27.80 3.62
N ILE A 591 12.50 28.00 4.89
CA ILE A 591 12.98 29.30 5.39
C ILE A 591 14.38 29.61 4.87
N HIS A 592 15.27 28.62 4.82
CA HIS A 592 16.59 28.79 4.21
C HIS A 592 16.45 29.22 2.75
N TYR A 593 15.63 28.52 1.96
CA TYR A 593 15.37 28.89 0.57
C TYR A 593 14.80 30.30 0.40
N LEU A 594 13.84 30.68 1.23
CA LEU A 594 13.22 32.01 1.19
C LEU A 594 14.18 33.13 1.63
N SER A 595 15.19 32.81 2.44
CA SER A 595 16.24 33.75 2.85
C SER A 595 17.24 34.06 1.73
N GLY A 596 17.27 33.21 0.70
CA GLY A 596 18.08 33.40 -0.50
C GLY A 596 17.44 34.38 -1.50
N PRO A 597 18.11 34.61 -2.65
CA PRO A 597 17.62 35.52 -3.69
C PRO A 597 16.29 35.04 -4.29
N THR A 598 15.40 35.98 -4.62
CA THR A 598 14.15 35.69 -5.31
C THR A 598 14.41 35.24 -6.75
N PRO A 599 13.85 34.09 -7.20
CA PRO A 599 13.95 33.67 -8.60
C PRO A 599 13.36 34.70 -9.56
N SER A 600 14.01 34.91 -10.71
CA SER A 600 13.60 35.92 -11.69
C SER A 600 12.34 35.54 -12.48
N ASN A 601 11.99 34.25 -12.52
CA ASN A 601 10.94 33.67 -13.36
C ASN A 601 9.70 33.17 -12.58
N LEU A 602 9.45 33.72 -11.39
CA LEU A 602 8.27 33.32 -10.60
C LEU A 602 6.95 33.63 -11.33
N THR A 603 6.02 32.68 -11.25
CA THR A 603 4.65 32.84 -11.75
C THR A 603 3.98 33.98 -11.00
N LYS A 604 3.42 34.95 -11.73
CA LYS A 604 2.71 36.09 -11.15
C LYS A 604 1.29 35.70 -10.76
N LEU A 605 0.86 36.13 -9.59
CA LEU A 605 -0.49 36.01 -9.06
C LEU A 605 -0.98 37.40 -8.64
N SER A 606 -2.16 37.80 -9.08
CA SER A 606 -2.76 39.06 -8.62
C SER A 606 -3.28 38.93 -7.18
N PRO A 607 -3.41 40.03 -6.42
CA PRO A 607 -4.04 39.99 -5.10
C PRO A 607 -5.45 39.38 -5.12
N THR A 608 -6.23 39.63 -6.19
CA THR A 608 -7.57 39.05 -6.38
C THR A 608 -7.52 37.54 -6.56
N GLU A 609 -6.59 37.01 -7.36
CA GLU A 609 -6.42 35.56 -7.49
C GLU A 609 -5.92 34.92 -6.19
N LEU A 610 -5.06 35.62 -5.42
CA LEU A 610 -4.67 35.15 -4.08
C LEU A 610 -5.87 35.04 -3.15
N SER A 611 -6.76 36.05 -3.14
CA SER A 611 -8.01 36.03 -2.38
C SER A 611 -9.07 35.05 -2.95
N ALA A 612 -8.90 34.56 -4.18
CA ALA A 612 -9.72 33.48 -4.71
C ALA A 612 -9.28 32.12 -4.15
N LEU A 613 -7.97 31.93 -3.93
CA LEU A 613 -7.41 30.72 -3.34
C LEU A 613 -7.56 30.65 -1.82
N PHE A 614 -7.51 31.81 -1.15
CA PHE A 614 -7.50 31.88 0.30
C PHE A 614 -8.44 32.95 0.86
N ARG A 615 -8.85 32.75 2.11
CA ARG A 615 -9.63 33.69 2.92
C ARG A 615 -9.04 33.77 4.32
N GLU A 616 -9.31 34.87 5.02
CA GLU A 616 -8.96 34.96 6.45
C GLU A 616 -9.76 33.90 7.23
N ASP A 617 -9.08 33.16 8.10
CA ASP A 617 -9.75 32.16 8.94
C ASP A 617 -10.51 32.87 10.06
N GLN A 618 -11.83 32.80 10.03
CA GLN A 618 -12.69 33.47 11.01
C GLN A 618 -12.96 32.62 12.27
N THR A 619 -12.38 31.41 12.36
CA THR A 619 -12.60 30.52 13.52
C THR A 619 -11.33 29.75 13.88
N PRO A 620 -10.62 30.13 14.96
CA PRO A 620 -9.64 29.23 15.55
C PRO A 620 -10.39 28.24 16.46
N SER A 621 -10.91 27.14 15.91
CA SER A 621 -11.37 26.04 16.76
C SER A 621 -11.08 24.65 16.19
N ALA A 622 -10.72 23.79 17.14
CA ALA A 622 -10.11 22.49 16.98
C ALA A 622 -11.06 21.42 16.42
N ASN A 623 -10.44 20.41 15.80
CA ASN A 623 -10.97 19.06 15.61
C ASN A 623 -12.35 18.96 14.92
N SER A 624 -12.39 19.15 13.61
CA SER A 624 -13.31 18.37 12.78
C SER A 624 -12.57 17.14 12.24
N SER A 625 -12.62 16.03 12.98
CA SER A 625 -12.09 14.72 12.54
C SER A 625 -12.98 14.05 11.48
N LYS A 626 -13.73 14.83 10.69
CA LYS A 626 -14.60 14.33 9.63
C LYS A 626 -14.07 14.89 8.32
N TRP A 627 -13.61 13.98 7.45
CA TRP A 627 -13.27 14.25 6.07
C TRP A 627 -14.36 15.11 5.44
N SER A 628 -13.96 16.17 4.74
CA SER A 628 -14.78 16.80 3.73
C SER A 628 -15.18 15.70 2.77
N LYS A 629 -16.45 15.27 2.81
CA LYS A 629 -16.98 14.34 1.80
C LYS A 629 -16.68 14.93 0.44
N ASP A 630 -16.28 14.07 -0.50
CA ASP A 630 -16.22 14.41 -1.92
C ASP A 630 -17.39 15.36 -2.24
N LEU A 631 -17.08 16.57 -2.71
CA LEU A 631 -18.10 17.58 -3.03
C LEU A 631 -18.91 17.19 -4.27
N GLU A 632 -18.68 16.00 -4.82
CA GLU A 632 -19.51 15.39 -5.85
C GLU A 632 -20.48 14.36 -5.23
N PRO A 633 -21.78 14.41 -5.57
CA PRO A 633 -22.72 13.40 -5.13
C PRO A 633 -22.24 12.02 -5.57
N VAL A 634 -22.30 11.06 -4.64
CA VAL A 634 -22.05 9.64 -4.90
C VAL A 634 -22.81 9.26 -6.17
N PRO A 635 -22.16 8.66 -7.20
CA PRO A 635 -22.86 8.09 -8.32
C PRO A 635 -23.95 7.18 -7.76
N VAL A 636 -25.21 7.46 -8.09
CA VAL A 636 -26.34 6.63 -7.65
C VAL A 636 -26.00 5.19 -8.04
N LYS A 637 -25.81 4.31 -7.04
CA LYS A 637 -25.68 2.87 -7.27
C LYS A 637 -26.90 2.46 -8.09
N LYS A 638 -26.69 2.14 -9.37
CA LYS A 638 -27.71 1.47 -10.16
C LYS A 638 -27.83 0.02 -9.71
#